data_AF-A0A8I1I4A7-F1
#
_entry.id   AF-A0A8I1I4A7-F1
#
_cell.length_a   1.000
_cell.length_b   1.000
_cell.length_c   1.000
_cell.angle_alpha   90.00
_cell.angle_beta   90.00
_cell.angle_gamma   90.00
#
_symmetry.space_group_name_H-M   'P 1'
#
loop_
_entity.id
_entity.type
_entity.pdbx_description
1 polymer ?
#
loop_
_entity_poly.entity_id
_entity_poly.type
_entity_poly.pdbx_seq_one_letter_code
_entity_poly.pdbx_strand_id
1 'polypeptide(L)'
;MRLKQIKIVNFGQFSNKKFDLPGDQINVFFGANEAGKSTTVAFIKQIMFGFHLRSNVSPFFEDYTPLAHVSPMGGSLIFENGDSEYELERLYAKGDKTKKGILTVKKDGQVVPESLFFDQIQNIDGSFYADSFIFNQEMLGQVTSLSQEDLLERIYYLGAANSGQLLKLRDDFAKEAGKLFKKTGKKPEVNRLLRQIETDRDKLVQTKAEFSDYEELAQDLKDHQDRLKKAQQALANIQTKQASLHDLQKELSNYTTLLDLQKQIKDIKFDSENYQKAQDLMAQGRNLQKMMQSLQKQLSELTEEDLIDLNESKKVVQQKPQLLQWQVEYRNCLQKADQLKQEEQQLLALSPEINELRDLNTEDIKQLKEDFLALPAKQNEEVNEISSSDKLWYIVGAVLVVLGLILLGTAGVVGIIVLIAGIGLAGFGYVKNTQASKQAADILAKQKAVKNQRQAFYSKYNLDPDMLDLNSVLTNLNQYKLKESAEKTNAEELNKINQQVAQLAANVQNVLREPIDDDFDQVLNGLDEIEEQINKQQELTQKKSNLTSSLNQDKQELKELGLKLKAVFAQANVENMADYDAAYQESLDQAKIKAQYDALEKSLHDDLDELKQEAKEPGKVLAQLQSLAAQSSDVTEEIEELQQQVAKLQVQLDNLADSTAVFEAKQELANTETNFVNSSQEYLANLLASKWISRSLDLASNERFPKMLNAAKEYFALLTGGRYVNIVLDKKLTVMRKDGKKREVKYLSRGTAEQLYFALKLAFIEQIKDKINLPILIDDSFVNFDDRRISYIKKLLEKISENNQVLIFTAQEKLVDQLEITPLTFTKGTQDA
;
A
#
# COMPACT_ATOMS: atom_id res chain seq x y z
N MET A 1 11.46 -12.14 56.84
CA MET A 1 11.67 -10.75 57.29
C MET A 1 10.69 -10.43 58.41
N ARG A 2 11.16 -9.88 59.51
CA ARG A 2 10.44 -9.68 60.78
C ARG A 2 10.38 -8.20 61.14
N LEU A 3 9.22 -7.66 61.49
CA LEU A 3 9.08 -6.28 61.96
C LEU A 3 9.42 -6.20 63.46
N LYS A 4 10.45 -5.44 63.82
CA LYS A 4 10.92 -5.25 65.21
C LYS A 4 10.36 -4.00 65.86
N GLN A 5 10.16 -2.95 65.08
CA GLN A 5 9.81 -1.65 65.65
C GLN A 5 8.96 -0.82 64.69
N ILE A 6 7.99 -0.12 65.25
CA ILE A 6 7.13 0.84 64.55
C ILE A 6 7.33 2.20 65.24
N LYS A 7 7.88 3.18 64.52
CA LYS A 7 8.01 4.57 64.98
C LYS A 7 7.07 5.45 64.17
N ILE A 8 6.10 6.08 64.84
CA ILE A 8 5.16 7.01 64.24
C ILE A 8 5.54 8.42 64.66
N VAL A 9 5.98 9.24 63.69
CA VAL A 9 6.24 10.67 63.92
C VAL A 9 4.89 11.39 64.01
N ASN A 10 4.10 11.34 62.94
CA ASN A 10 2.71 11.80 62.93
C ASN A 10 1.92 10.98 61.90
N PHE A 11 0.82 10.33 62.30
CA PHE A 11 -0.05 9.59 61.38
C PHE A 11 -1.42 9.30 62.02
N GLY A 12 -2.50 9.70 61.33
CA GLY A 12 -3.86 9.58 61.88
C GLY A 12 -3.96 10.30 63.23
N GLN A 13 -4.31 9.55 64.28
CA GLN A 13 -4.42 10.07 65.66
C GLN A 13 -3.12 9.99 66.48
N PHE A 14 -2.04 9.40 65.93
CA PHE A 14 -0.79 9.22 66.65
C PHE A 14 0.20 10.35 66.36
N SER A 15 0.86 10.83 67.41
CA SER A 15 2.02 11.71 67.33
C SER A 15 3.10 11.21 68.29
N ASN A 16 4.34 11.14 67.82
CA ASN A 16 5.53 10.66 68.54
C ASN A 16 5.29 9.34 69.32
N LYS A 17 4.70 8.33 68.65
CA LYS A 17 4.40 7.03 69.24
C LYS A 17 5.38 5.98 68.77
N LYS A 18 5.85 5.13 69.67
CA LYS A 18 6.76 4.02 69.40
C LYS A 18 6.16 2.71 69.90
N PHE A 19 6.26 1.67 69.09
CA PHE A 19 5.97 0.29 69.47
C PHE A 19 7.21 -0.56 69.24
N ASP A 20 7.76 -1.11 70.32
CA ASP A 20 8.76 -2.17 70.28
C ASP A 20 8.01 -3.51 70.28
N LEU A 21 8.35 -4.42 69.36
CA LEU A 21 7.65 -5.70 69.21
C LEU A 21 8.50 -6.80 69.88
N PRO A 22 8.20 -7.16 71.14
CA PRO A 22 9.03 -8.08 71.92
C PRO A 22 8.81 -9.55 71.55
N GLY A 23 7.68 -9.88 70.91
CA GLY A 23 7.34 -11.26 70.56
C GLY A 23 8.11 -11.73 69.35
N ASP A 24 8.81 -12.87 69.48
CA ASP A 24 9.62 -13.41 68.39
C ASP A 24 8.79 -13.86 67.18
N GLN A 25 7.54 -14.26 67.40
CA GLN A 25 6.66 -14.88 66.40
C GLN A 25 5.25 -14.27 66.35
N ILE A 26 4.62 -14.01 67.50
CA ILE A 26 3.27 -13.39 67.59
C ILE A 26 3.35 -12.14 68.46
N ASN A 27 2.78 -11.03 67.98
CA ASN A 27 2.62 -9.79 68.73
C ASN A 27 1.15 -9.38 68.76
N VAL A 28 0.62 -9.05 69.94
CA VAL A 28 -0.79 -8.69 70.13
C VAL A 28 -0.89 -7.21 70.48
N PHE A 29 -1.66 -6.44 69.72
CA PHE A 29 -2.03 -5.05 69.95
C PHE A 29 -3.45 -5.00 70.48
N PHE A 30 -3.62 -4.61 71.74
CA PHE A 30 -4.92 -4.58 72.42
C PHE A 30 -5.39 -3.14 72.71
N GLY A 31 -6.64 -2.84 72.37
CA GLY A 31 -7.28 -1.58 72.74
C GLY A 31 -8.74 -1.49 72.32
N ALA A 32 -9.47 -0.57 72.95
CA ALA A 32 -10.87 -0.28 72.62
C ALA A 32 -11.05 0.09 71.13
N ASN A 33 -12.29 0.10 70.65
CA ASN A 33 -12.59 0.67 69.34
C ASN A 33 -12.09 2.13 69.29
N GLU A 34 -11.62 2.57 68.12
CA GLU A 34 -11.00 3.90 67.93
C GLU A 34 -9.65 4.11 68.66
N ALA A 35 -9.10 3.11 69.34
CA ALA A 35 -7.77 3.23 69.98
C ALA A 35 -6.60 3.35 68.98
N GLY A 36 -6.86 3.16 67.68
CA GLY A 36 -5.90 3.35 66.59
C GLY A 36 -5.30 2.06 66.02
N LYS A 37 -5.94 0.90 66.26
CA LYS A 37 -5.59 -0.42 65.71
C LYS A 37 -5.44 -0.42 64.19
N SER A 38 -6.53 -0.16 63.48
CA SER A 38 -6.54 -0.05 62.01
C SER A 38 -5.64 1.07 61.50
N THR A 39 -5.46 2.15 62.28
CA THR A 39 -4.53 3.24 61.98
C THR A 39 -3.08 2.76 61.96
N THR A 40 -2.67 1.87 62.87
CA THR A 40 -1.34 1.24 62.87
C THR A 40 -1.16 0.28 61.69
N VAL A 41 -2.19 -0.49 61.34
CA VAL A 41 -2.17 -1.38 60.15
C VAL A 41 -1.99 -0.56 58.86
N ALA A 42 -2.76 0.53 58.72
CA ALA A 42 -2.64 1.46 57.61
C ALA A 42 -1.26 2.13 57.57
N PHE A 43 -0.70 2.50 58.74
CA PHE A 43 0.65 3.05 58.84
C PHE A 43 1.70 2.10 58.27
N ILE A 44 1.68 0.82 58.67
CA ILE A 44 2.64 -0.19 58.19
C ILE A 44 2.60 -0.27 56.65
N LYS A 45 1.40 -0.39 56.07
CA LYS A 45 1.20 -0.43 54.61
C LYS A 45 1.73 0.85 53.94
N GLN A 46 1.40 2.02 54.45
CA GLN A 46 1.73 3.29 53.79
C GLN A 46 3.20 3.66 53.90
N ILE A 47 3.90 3.29 54.97
CA ILE A 47 5.36 3.45 55.02
C ILE A 47 6.04 2.58 53.96
N MET A 48 5.60 1.34 53.76
CA MET A 48 6.16 0.47 52.73
C MET A 48 5.83 0.96 51.31
N PHE A 49 4.56 1.18 50.97
CA PHE A 49 4.13 1.34 49.57
C PHE A 49 3.74 2.77 49.16
N GLY A 50 3.78 3.72 50.09
CA GLY A 50 3.49 5.14 49.85
C GLY A 50 2.13 5.60 50.39
N PHE A 51 2.02 6.91 50.61
CA PHE A 51 0.78 7.57 51.01
C PHE A 51 -0.21 7.69 49.83
N HIS A 52 -1.51 7.63 50.12
CA HIS A 52 -2.57 7.83 49.12
C HIS A 52 -3.16 9.24 49.24
N LEU A 53 -2.80 10.16 48.33
CA LEU A 53 -3.25 11.57 48.35
C LEU A 53 -4.41 11.80 47.38
N ARG A 54 -5.65 11.82 47.90
CA ARG A 54 -6.90 12.40 47.32
C ARG A 54 -7.35 12.05 45.89
N SER A 55 -6.69 11.17 45.12
CA SER A 55 -7.19 10.75 43.79
C SER A 55 -7.04 9.26 43.44
N ASN A 56 -6.58 8.43 44.36
CA ASN A 56 -6.56 6.97 44.19
C ASN A 56 -7.23 6.37 45.42
N VAL A 57 -8.52 6.05 45.30
CA VAL A 57 -9.26 5.32 46.33
C VAL A 57 -8.60 3.95 46.45
N SER A 58 -7.89 3.71 47.55
CA SER A 58 -7.51 2.34 47.91
C SER A 58 -8.79 1.63 48.31
N PRO A 59 -9.12 0.45 47.73
CA PRO A 59 -10.29 -0.31 48.18
C PRO A 59 -10.19 -0.73 49.65
N PHE A 60 -9.01 -0.59 50.27
CA PHE A 60 -8.73 -0.97 51.65
C PHE A 60 -8.13 0.20 52.45
N PHE A 61 -8.74 0.47 53.62
CA PHE A 61 -8.38 1.51 54.60
C PHE A 61 -8.57 2.93 54.05
N GLU A 62 -9.82 3.40 54.13
CA GLU A 62 -10.28 4.69 53.61
C GLU A 62 -9.66 5.89 54.35
N ASP A 63 -9.14 6.84 53.58
CA ASP A 63 -8.85 8.24 53.90
C ASP A 63 -7.94 8.61 55.11
N TYR A 64 -6.84 7.87 55.32
CA TYR A 64 -5.69 8.36 56.10
C TYR A 64 -4.86 9.40 55.31
N THR A 65 -5.51 10.46 54.82
CA THR A 65 -4.84 11.55 54.10
C THR A 65 -4.08 12.48 55.04
N PRO A 66 -2.94 13.07 54.64
CA PRO A 66 -2.20 13.99 55.48
C PRO A 66 -3.03 15.21 55.87
N LEU A 67 -3.22 15.38 57.17
CA LEU A 67 -3.86 16.55 57.75
C LEU A 67 -2.88 17.75 57.66
N ALA A 68 -3.31 18.83 57.02
CA ALA A 68 -2.46 19.99 56.70
C ALA A 68 -1.82 20.72 57.90
N HIS A 69 -2.24 20.39 59.13
CA HIS A 69 -1.76 20.95 60.40
C HIS A 69 -0.74 20.06 61.13
N VAL A 70 -0.43 18.85 60.61
CA VAL A 70 0.49 17.90 61.23
C VAL A 70 1.58 17.50 60.21
N SER A 71 2.71 18.22 60.22
CA SER A 71 3.83 18.03 59.28
C SER A 71 5.16 18.01 60.05
N PRO A 72 6.10 17.08 59.75
CA PRO A 72 5.98 16.01 58.76
C PRO A 72 5.08 14.86 59.24
N MET A 73 4.35 14.26 58.30
CA MET A 73 3.60 13.02 58.50
C MET A 73 4.48 11.82 58.12
N GLY A 74 4.33 10.70 58.82
CA GLY A 74 5.04 9.45 58.54
C GLY A 74 5.80 8.93 59.75
N GLY A 75 6.92 8.26 59.49
CA GLY A 75 7.78 7.64 60.50
C GLY A 75 8.61 6.51 59.91
N SER A 76 9.01 5.54 60.73
CA SER A 76 9.84 4.42 60.27
C SER A 76 9.39 3.04 60.77
N LEU A 77 9.68 2.04 59.95
CA LEU A 77 9.53 0.62 60.26
C LEU A 77 10.92 -0.01 60.26
N ILE A 78 11.24 -0.79 61.30
CA ILE A 78 12.50 -1.51 61.37
C ILE A 78 12.23 -3.00 61.19
N PHE A 79 12.76 -3.56 60.11
CA PHE A 79 12.70 -4.97 59.78
C PHE A 79 14.04 -5.65 60.04
N GLU A 80 13.99 -6.91 60.46
CA GLU A 80 15.12 -7.80 60.57
C GLU A 80 14.99 -8.92 59.53
N ASN A 81 16.08 -9.20 58.82
CA ASN A 81 16.11 -10.23 57.80
C ASN A 81 17.47 -10.96 57.84
N GLY A 82 17.52 -12.11 58.51
CA GLY A 82 18.79 -12.77 58.83
C GLY A 82 19.63 -11.90 59.77
N ASP A 83 20.89 -11.65 59.41
CA ASP A 83 21.82 -10.83 60.19
C ASP A 83 21.74 -9.33 59.89
N SER A 84 20.88 -8.92 58.95
CA SER A 84 20.74 -7.52 58.53
C SER A 84 19.46 -6.89 59.04
N GLU A 85 19.55 -5.60 59.36
CA GLU A 85 18.44 -4.75 59.76
C GLU A 85 18.13 -3.72 58.65
N TYR A 86 16.86 -3.61 58.28
CA TYR A 86 16.35 -2.66 57.30
C TYR A 86 15.45 -1.62 58.00
N GLU A 87 15.80 -0.34 57.96
CA GLU A 87 14.93 0.75 58.39
C GLU A 87 14.29 1.41 57.15
N LEU A 88 12.95 1.35 57.07
CA LEU A 88 12.16 2.05 56.07
C LEU A 88 11.58 3.29 56.72
N GLU A 89 12.15 4.45 56.42
CA GLU A 89 11.63 5.74 56.88
C GLU A 89 10.90 6.43 55.73
N ARG A 90 9.61 6.70 55.89
CA ARG A 90 8.84 7.47 54.92
C ARG A 90 8.24 8.70 55.58
N LEU A 91 8.57 9.86 55.02
CA LEU A 91 8.08 11.15 55.49
C LEU A 91 7.40 11.92 54.35
N TYR A 92 6.32 12.60 54.69
CA TYR A 92 5.60 13.50 53.81
C TYR A 92 5.46 14.86 54.49
N ALA A 93 5.99 15.89 53.85
CA ALA A 93 5.88 17.28 54.31
C ALA A 93 4.91 18.07 53.43
N LYS A 94 4.28 19.10 54.00
CA LYS A 94 3.38 19.99 53.25
C LYS A 94 4.13 20.64 52.08
N GLY A 95 3.63 20.43 50.85
CA GLY A 95 4.22 20.98 49.61
C GLY A 95 5.12 19.99 48.85
N ASP A 96 5.26 18.76 49.34
CA ASP A 96 5.95 17.69 48.61
C ASP A 96 5.22 17.34 47.30
N LYS A 97 5.94 17.40 46.18
CA LYS A 97 5.42 17.05 44.85
C LYS A 97 5.29 15.53 44.67
N THR A 98 5.98 14.75 45.51
CA THR A 98 5.87 13.29 45.48
C THR A 98 4.50 12.90 46.05
N LYS A 99 3.61 12.40 45.19
CA LYS A 99 2.24 12.01 45.60
C LYS A 99 2.19 10.85 46.62
N LYS A 100 3.35 10.31 47.03
CA LYS A 100 3.54 9.12 47.86
C LYS A 100 4.43 9.33 49.09
N GLY A 101 5.03 10.52 49.27
CA GLY A 101 6.05 10.80 50.30
C GLY A 101 7.42 10.21 49.98
N ILE A 102 8.47 10.79 50.54
CA ILE A 102 9.87 10.40 50.32
C ILE A 102 10.20 9.18 51.18
N LEU A 103 10.65 8.10 50.54
CA LEU A 103 11.16 6.91 51.22
C LEU A 103 12.69 6.99 51.34
N THR A 104 13.19 6.70 52.53
CA THR A 104 14.61 6.46 52.79
C THR A 104 14.75 5.05 53.33
N VAL A 105 15.51 4.22 52.64
CA VAL A 105 15.83 2.85 53.08
C VAL A 105 17.24 2.86 53.66
N LYS A 106 17.39 2.35 54.88
CA LYS A 106 18.70 2.08 55.48
C LYS A 106 18.87 0.59 55.68
N LYS A 107 20.07 0.09 55.40
CA LYS A 107 20.49 -1.27 55.76
C LYS A 107 21.65 -1.15 56.75
N ASP A 108 21.51 -1.73 57.93
CA ASP A 108 22.52 -1.73 58.99
C ASP A 108 23.02 -0.30 59.32
N GLY A 109 22.07 0.66 59.35
CA GLY A 109 22.32 2.08 59.63
C GLY A 109 22.80 2.92 58.45
N GLN A 110 23.13 2.33 57.30
CA GLN A 110 23.57 3.05 56.10
C GLN A 110 22.44 3.23 55.09
N VAL A 111 22.29 4.42 54.51
CA VAL A 111 21.29 4.68 53.46
C VAL A 111 21.67 3.91 52.19
N VAL A 112 20.73 3.11 51.67
CA VAL A 112 20.89 2.26 50.49
C VAL A 112 19.79 2.52 49.45
N PRO A 113 19.98 2.14 48.17
CA PRO A 113 18.91 2.20 47.18
C PRO A 113 17.67 1.41 47.59
N GLU A 114 16.47 1.93 47.26
CA GLU A 114 15.19 1.30 47.63
C GLU A 114 15.06 -0.15 47.12
N SER A 115 15.63 -0.45 45.94
CA SER A 115 15.61 -1.78 45.32
C SER A 115 16.20 -2.87 46.22
N LEU A 116 17.19 -2.55 47.08
CA LEU A 116 17.80 -3.54 47.98
C LEU A 116 16.79 -4.10 49.01
N PHE A 117 15.73 -3.36 49.32
CA PHE A 117 14.62 -3.86 50.13
C PHE A 117 13.54 -4.51 49.26
N PHE A 118 13.09 -3.85 48.19
CA PHE A 118 11.96 -4.34 47.39
C PHE A 118 12.27 -5.63 46.62
N ASP A 119 13.52 -5.87 46.23
CA ASP A 119 13.94 -7.14 45.61
C ASP A 119 13.80 -8.32 46.59
N GLN A 120 13.97 -8.09 47.90
CA GLN A 120 13.80 -9.12 48.94
C GLN A 120 12.34 -9.58 49.07
N ILE A 121 11.39 -8.74 48.64
CA ILE A 121 9.96 -9.04 48.67
C ILE A 121 9.39 -9.21 47.25
N GLN A 122 10.25 -9.50 46.26
CA GLN A 122 9.89 -9.74 44.86
C GLN A 122 9.13 -8.58 44.20
N ASN A 123 9.42 -7.34 44.61
CA ASN A 123 8.83 -6.12 44.05
C ASN A 123 7.29 -6.13 44.05
N ILE A 124 6.67 -6.74 45.06
CA ILE A 124 5.21 -6.67 45.23
C ILE A 124 4.74 -5.22 45.40
N ASP A 125 3.50 -4.95 44.99
CA ASP A 125 2.86 -3.67 45.21
C ASP A 125 2.01 -3.65 46.50
N GLY A 126 1.53 -2.46 46.86
CA GLY A 126 0.72 -2.26 48.06
C GLY A 126 -0.68 -2.88 47.98
N SER A 127 -1.18 -3.16 46.78
CA SER A 127 -2.47 -3.85 46.58
C SER A 127 -2.30 -5.32 46.92
N PHE A 128 -1.29 -5.97 46.36
CA PHE A 128 -0.93 -7.35 46.66
C PHE A 128 -0.64 -7.56 48.14
N TYR A 129 0.12 -6.66 48.77
CA TYR A 129 0.40 -6.72 50.21
C TYR A 129 -0.88 -6.65 51.05
N ALA A 130 -1.78 -5.72 50.74
CA ALA A 130 -3.06 -5.58 51.44
C ALA A 130 -3.96 -6.80 51.23
N ASP A 131 -4.03 -7.32 50.01
CA ASP A 131 -4.85 -8.49 49.69
C ASP A 131 -4.32 -9.78 50.32
N SER A 132 -3.01 -9.93 50.44
CA SER A 132 -2.39 -11.20 50.83
C SER A 132 -2.04 -11.25 52.32
N PHE A 133 -1.38 -10.22 52.84
CA PHE A 133 -0.82 -10.20 54.19
C PHE A 133 -1.68 -9.48 55.23
N ILE A 134 -2.74 -8.76 54.79
CA ILE A 134 -3.66 -8.08 55.70
C ILE A 134 -5.02 -8.79 55.72
N PHE A 135 -5.47 -9.09 56.93
CA PHE A 135 -6.73 -9.74 57.22
C PHE A 135 -7.59 -8.77 58.02
N ASN A 136 -8.71 -8.34 57.45
CA ASN A 136 -9.70 -7.51 58.14
C ASN A 136 -11.11 -8.10 57.97
N GLN A 137 -12.07 -7.64 58.78
CA GLN A 137 -13.43 -8.18 58.78
C GLN A 137 -14.14 -8.05 57.42
N GLU A 138 -13.91 -6.95 56.70
CA GLU A 138 -14.53 -6.69 55.40
C GLU A 138 -14.03 -7.67 54.32
N MET A 139 -12.73 -7.95 54.29
CA MET A 139 -12.11 -8.88 53.35
C MET A 139 -12.68 -10.28 53.52
N LEU A 140 -12.87 -10.70 54.77
CA LEU A 140 -13.37 -12.04 55.08
C LEU A 140 -14.82 -12.26 54.60
N GLY A 141 -15.60 -11.20 54.43
CA GLY A 141 -16.99 -11.25 53.94
C GLY A 141 -17.13 -11.53 52.44
N GLN A 142 -16.08 -11.33 51.63
CA GLN A 142 -16.14 -11.42 50.16
C GLN A 142 -15.97 -12.86 49.62
N VAL A 143 -15.87 -13.87 50.48
CA VAL A 143 -15.57 -15.26 50.09
C VAL A 143 -16.60 -15.90 49.16
N THR A 144 -17.85 -15.45 49.19
CA THR A 144 -18.94 -16.05 48.41
C THR A 144 -18.85 -15.80 46.90
N SER A 145 -18.03 -14.85 46.47
CA SER A 145 -17.81 -14.53 45.06
C SER A 145 -16.55 -15.16 44.45
N LEU A 146 -15.73 -15.88 45.23
CA LEU A 146 -14.48 -16.45 44.74
C LEU A 146 -14.70 -17.65 43.81
N SER A 147 -14.15 -17.54 42.61
CA SER A 147 -14.07 -18.61 41.61
C SER A 147 -12.74 -19.39 41.71
N GLN A 148 -12.64 -20.48 40.94
CA GLN A 148 -11.36 -21.18 40.75
C GLN A 148 -10.35 -20.28 40.02
N GLU A 149 -10.82 -19.50 39.05
CA GLU A 149 -9.98 -18.58 38.29
C GLU A 149 -9.39 -17.51 39.21
N ASP A 150 -10.17 -16.94 40.14
CA ASP A 150 -9.72 -15.89 41.07
C ASP A 150 -8.62 -16.40 42.02
N LEU A 151 -8.69 -17.68 42.41
CA LEU A 151 -7.68 -18.31 43.26
C LEU A 151 -6.42 -18.68 42.48
N LEU A 152 -6.56 -19.13 41.24
CA LEU A 152 -5.43 -19.39 40.34
C LEU A 152 -4.71 -18.10 39.96
N GLU A 153 -5.46 -17.03 39.68
CA GLU A 153 -4.93 -15.70 39.39
C GLU A 153 -4.04 -15.20 40.53
N ARG A 154 -4.47 -15.34 41.79
CA ARG A 154 -3.66 -15.01 42.97
C ARG A 154 -2.34 -15.80 43.05
N ILE A 155 -2.32 -17.05 42.58
CA ILE A 155 -1.09 -17.86 42.52
C ILE A 155 -0.23 -17.49 41.30
N TYR A 156 -0.86 -17.18 40.15
CA TYR A 156 -0.17 -16.70 38.97
C TYR A 156 0.57 -15.39 39.22
N TYR A 157 0.02 -14.50 40.06
CA TYR A 157 0.65 -13.24 40.47
C TYR A 157 2.09 -13.39 40.96
N LEU A 158 2.48 -14.55 41.51
CA LEU A 158 3.84 -14.83 42.02
C LEU A 158 4.60 -15.93 41.29
N GLY A 159 3.93 -16.78 40.50
CA GLY A 159 4.57 -17.85 39.74
C GLY A 159 5.41 -17.36 38.55
N ALA A 160 5.14 -16.15 38.06
CA ALA A 160 5.88 -15.51 36.98
C ALA A 160 5.97 -14.00 37.22
N ALA A 161 7.16 -13.40 37.06
CA ALA A 161 7.32 -11.95 37.05
C ALA A 161 6.41 -11.33 35.96
N ASN A 162 5.74 -10.21 36.26
CA ASN A 162 4.77 -9.53 35.36
C ASN A 162 3.55 -10.35 34.93
N SER A 163 3.15 -11.38 35.66
CA SER A 163 1.96 -12.21 35.37
C SER A 163 0.66 -11.43 35.18
N GLY A 164 0.47 -10.30 35.88
CA GLY A 164 -0.67 -9.40 35.64
C GLY A 164 -0.71 -8.82 34.22
N GLN A 165 0.45 -8.48 33.64
CA GLN A 165 0.55 -8.02 32.25
C GLN A 165 0.30 -9.17 31.27
N LEU A 166 0.79 -10.38 31.57
CA LEU A 166 0.56 -11.57 30.75
C LEU A 166 -0.91 -12.00 30.74
N LEU A 167 -1.60 -11.91 31.88
CA LEU A 167 -3.05 -12.17 31.97
C LEU A 167 -3.84 -11.18 31.12
N LYS A 168 -3.51 -9.89 31.20
CA LYS A 168 -4.12 -8.87 30.35
C LYS A 168 -3.87 -9.15 28.86
N LEU A 169 -2.64 -9.50 28.50
CA LEU A 169 -2.26 -9.81 27.12
C LEU A 169 -3.00 -11.05 26.59
N ARG A 170 -3.17 -12.10 27.42
CA ARG A 170 -4.00 -13.28 27.10
C ARG A 170 -5.42 -12.87 26.74
N ASP A 171 -6.02 -11.99 27.54
CA ASP A 171 -7.42 -11.56 27.38
C ASP A 171 -7.60 -10.64 26.18
N ASP A 172 -6.64 -9.75 25.92
CA ASP A 172 -6.62 -8.90 24.74
C ASP A 172 -6.57 -9.75 23.47
N PHE A 173 -5.67 -10.73 23.38
CA PHE A 173 -5.62 -11.67 22.26
C PHE A 173 -6.90 -12.51 22.10
N ALA A 174 -7.48 -12.97 23.21
CA ALA A 174 -8.76 -13.70 23.17
C ALA A 174 -9.90 -12.83 22.63
N LYS A 175 -9.91 -11.55 23.01
CA LYS A 175 -10.91 -10.59 22.56
C LYS A 175 -10.77 -10.28 21.08
N GLU A 176 -9.55 -10.05 20.58
CA GLU A 176 -9.29 -9.82 19.15
C GLU A 176 -9.67 -11.05 18.30
N ALA A 177 -9.28 -12.26 18.73
CA ALA A 177 -9.73 -13.49 18.08
C ALA A 177 -11.27 -13.59 18.02
N GLY A 178 -11.95 -13.22 19.10
CA GLY A 178 -13.41 -13.21 19.18
C GLY A 178 -14.10 -12.16 18.30
N LYS A 179 -13.42 -11.10 17.87
CA LYS A 179 -13.95 -10.14 16.89
C LYS A 179 -13.92 -10.71 15.47
N LEU A 180 -12.92 -11.53 15.16
CA LEU A 180 -12.71 -12.12 13.84
C LEU A 180 -13.57 -13.36 13.62
N PHE A 181 -13.69 -14.25 14.62
CA PHE A 181 -14.51 -15.46 14.51
C PHE A 181 -15.25 -15.81 15.80
N LYS A 182 -16.50 -16.25 15.66
CA LYS A 182 -17.25 -16.94 16.71
C LYS A 182 -18.01 -18.12 16.12
N LYS A 183 -18.02 -19.25 16.84
CA LYS A 183 -18.69 -20.49 16.40
C LYS A 183 -20.15 -20.29 15.95
N THR A 184 -20.89 -19.40 16.61
CA THR A 184 -22.29 -19.07 16.29
C THR A 184 -22.49 -17.62 15.85
N GLY A 185 -21.40 -16.87 15.65
CA GLY A 185 -21.47 -15.46 15.29
C GLY A 185 -21.82 -15.24 13.82
N LYS A 186 -22.69 -14.27 13.54
CA LYS A 186 -22.98 -13.85 12.16
C LYS A 186 -22.19 -12.62 11.71
N LYS A 187 -21.85 -11.74 12.65
CA LYS A 187 -21.16 -10.46 12.42
C LYS A 187 -19.63 -10.53 12.31
N PRO A 188 -18.93 -11.44 13.01
CA PRO A 188 -17.47 -11.52 12.91
C PRO A 188 -17.00 -11.68 11.46
N GLU A 189 -15.86 -11.09 11.15
CA GLU A 189 -15.38 -10.94 9.77
C GLU A 189 -15.22 -12.29 9.06
N VAL A 190 -14.56 -13.26 9.69
CA VAL A 190 -14.36 -14.61 9.13
C VAL A 190 -15.70 -15.30 8.86
N ASN A 191 -16.67 -15.18 9.79
CA ASN A 191 -18.00 -15.76 9.61
C ASN A 191 -18.78 -15.09 8.45
N ARG A 192 -18.60 -13.78 8.24
CA ARG A 192 -19.22 -13.03 7.14
C ARG A 192 -18.60 -13.44 5.81
N LEU A 193 -17.27 -13.47 5.73
CA LEU A 193 -16.53 -13.85 4.53
C LEU A 193 -16.84 -15.27 4.09
N LEU A 194 -16.99 -16.22 5.03
CA LEU A 194 -17.32 -17.61 4.71
C LEU A 194 -18.69 -17.74 4.02
N ARG A 195 -19.70 -16.95 4.44
CA ARG A 195 -21.00 -16.90 3.73
C ARG A 195 -20.93 -16.14 2.41
N GLN A 196 -20.08 -15.12 2.35
CA GLN A 196 -19.87 -14.39 1.11
C GLN A 196 -19.27 -15.31 0.05
N ILE A 197 -18.30 -16.16 0.42
CA ILE A 197 -17.74 -17.19 -0.46
C ILE A 197 -18.81 -18.15 -0.98
N GLU A 198 -19.76 -18.60 -0.14
CA GLU A 198 -20.88 -19.44 -0.59
C GLU A 198 -21.73 -18.70 -1.63
N THR A 199 -22.11 -17.45 -1.34
CA THR A 199 -22.87 -16.59 -2.27
C THR A 199 -22.11 -16.34 -3.59
N ASP A 200 -20.83 -16.01 -3.53
CA ASP A 200 -19.98 -15.70 -4.68
C ASP A 200 -19.78 -16.94 -5.56
N ARG A 201 -19.69 -18.14 -4.95
CA ARG A 201 -19.65 -19.42 -5.68
C ARG A 201 -20.95 -19.71 -6.39
N ASP A 202 -22.09 -19.51 -5.73
CA ASP A 202 -23.41 -19.71 -6.35
C ASP A 202 -23.60 -18.76 -7.54
N LYS A 203 -23.20 -17.50 -7.38
CA LYS A 203 -23.18 -16.49 -8.45
C LYS A 203 -22.32 -16.95 -9.63
N LEU A 204 -21.08 -17.41 -9.38
CA LEU A 204 -20.19 -17.90 -10.42
C LEU A 204 -20.76 -19.11 -11.17
N VAL A 205 -21.47 -20.01 -10.49
CA VAL A 205 -22.13 -21.17 -11.14
C VAL A 205 -23.26 -20.70 -12.06
N GLN A 206 -24.09 -19.75 -11.61
CA GLN A 206 -25.17 -19.18 -12.43
C GLN A 206 -24.62 -18.49 -13.69
N THR A 207 -23.61 -17.64 -13.54
CA THR A 207 -23.02 -16.93 -14.69
C THR A 207 -22.24 -17.86 -15.63
N LYS A 208 -21.68 -18.98 -15.13
CA LYS A 208 -21.09 -20.01 -15.99
C LYS A 208 -22.12 -20.79 -16.80
N ALA A 209 -23.33 -21.00 -16.27
CA ALA A 209 -24.41 -21.64 -17.02
C ALA A 209 -24.82 -20.79 -18.23
N GLU A 210 -24.88 -19.47 -18.07
CA GLU A 210 -25.13 -18.51 -19.17
C GLU A 210 -24.04 -18.56 -20.28
N PHE A 211 -22.82 -19.04 -19.97
CA PHE A 211 -21.75 -19.21 -20.96
C PHE A 211 -21.85 -20.52 -21.76
N SER A 212 -22.55 -21.54 -21.25
CA SER A 212 -22.87 -22.75 -22.03
C SER A 212 -23.82 -22.42 -23.19
N ASP A 213 -24.74 -21.49 -22.97
CA ASP A 213 -25.67 -21.01 -24.00
C ASP A 213 -24.92 -20.22 -25.09
N TYR A 214 -23.80 -19.58 -24.75
CA TYR A 214 -22.91 -18.90 -25.71
C TYR A 214 -22.24 -19.88 -26.67
N GLU A 215 -21.71 -21.00 -26.19
CA GLU A 215 -21.08 -22.03 -27.06
C GLU A 215 -22.10 -22.65 -28.03
N GLU A 216 -23.32 -22.90 -27.57
CA GLU A 216 -24.42 -23.42 -28.40
C GLU A 216 -24.83 -22.40 -29.47
N LEU A 217 -25.02 -21.13 -29.09
CA LEU A 217 -25.32 -20.04 -30.04
C LEU A 217 -24.19 -19.79 -31.04
N ALA A 218 -22.92 -19.90 -30.63
CA ALA A 218 -21.76 -19.73 -31.51
C ALA A 218 -21.65 -20.87 -32.52
N GLN A 219 -21.97 -22.10 -32.10
CA GLN A 219 -22.03 -23.26 -32.98
C GLN A 219 -23.20 -23.12 -33.98
N ASP A 220 -24.39 -22.69 -33.53
CA ASP A 220 -25.53 -22.41 -34.39
C ASP A 220 -25.21 -21.31 -35.42
N LEU A 221 -24.58 -20.21 -34.99
CA LEU A 221 -24.15 -19.13 -35.89
C LEU A 221 -23.24 -19.67 -37.00
N LYS A 222 -22.26 -20.50 -36.63
CA LYS A 222 -21.32 -21.11 -37.57
C LYS A 222 -22.03 -22.02 -38.57
N ASP A 223 -22.94 -22.86 -38.11
CA ASP A 223 -23.69 -23.77 -38.97
C ASP A 223 -24.57 -22.99 -39.98
N HIS A 224 -25.20 -21.89 -39.55
CA HIS A 224 -25.99 -21.03 -40.44
C HIS A 224 -25.12 -20.24 -41.43
N GLN A 225 -23.93 -19.77 -41.02
CA GLN A 225 -22.95 -19.15 -41.92
C GLN A 225 -22.44 -20.13 -42.98
N ASP A 226 -22.18 -21.39 -42.59
CA ASP A 226 -21.75 -22.44 -43.53
C ASP A 226 -22.87 -22.79 -44.53
N ARG A 227 -24.13 -22.84 -44.08
CA ARG A 227 -25.30 -23.01 -44.96
C ARG A 227 -25.47 -21.83 -45.92
N LEU A 228 -25.35 -20.60 -45.42
CA LEU A 228 -25.42 -19.39 -46.23
C LEU A 228 -24.36 -19.39 -47.33
N LYS A 229 -23.12 -19.76 -46.99
CA LYS A 229 -22.02 -19.89 -47.95
C LYS A 229 -22.32 -20.93 -49.04
N LYS A 230 -22.88 -22.08 -48.67
CA LYS A 230 -23.29 -23.13 -49.62
C LYS A 230 -24.42 -22.64 -50.54
N ALA A 231 -25.42 -21.96 -50.01
CA ALA A 231 -26.52 -21.40 -50.80
C ALA A 231 -26.02 -20.33 -51.80
N GLN A 232 -25.12 -19.43 -51.37
CA GLN A 232 -24.47 -18.45 -52.25
C GLN A 232 -23.66 -19.12 -53.37
N GLN A 233 -22.93 -20.20 -53.07
CA GLN A 233 -22.22 -20.98 -54.09
C GLN A 233 -23.17 -21.67 -55.07
N ALA A 234 -24.29 -22.21 -54.59
CA ALA A 234 -25.32 -22.80 -55.44
C ALA A 234 -25.94 -21.76 -56.38
N LEU A 235 -26.25 -20.57 -55.87
CA LEU A 235 -26.76 -19.45 -56.66
C LEU A 235 -25.77 -19.04 -57.76
N ALA A 236 -24.48 -18.89 -57.42
CA ALA A 236 -23.44 -18.56 -58.40
C ALA A 236 -23.33 -19.62 -59.51
N ASN A 237 -23.45 -20.91 -59.17
CA ASN A 237 -23.46 -22.00 -60.15
C ASN A 237 -24.69 -21.96 -61.06
N ILE A 238 -25.86 -21.64 -60.52
CA ILE A 238 -27.10 -21.48 -61.29
C ILE A 238 -26.97 -20.29 -62.25
N GLN A 239 -26.48 -19.15 -61.77
CA GLN A 239 -26.25 -17.95 -62.58
C GLN A 239 -25.23 -18.20 -63.71
N THR A 240 -24.16 -18.94 -63.43
CA THR A 240 -23.18 -19.34 -64.45
C THR A 240 -23.84 -20.19 -65.54
N LYS A 241 -24.69 -21.15 -65.17
CA LYS A 241 -25.46 -21.97 -66.13
C LYS A 241 -26.47 -21.14 -66.93
N GLN A 242 -27.13 -20.18 -66.30
CA GLN A 242 -28.04 -19.25 -66.98
C GLN A 242 -27.30 -18.38 -68.00
N ALA A 243 -26.11 -17.87 -67.66
CA ALA A 243 -25.28 -17.11 -68.59
C ALA A 243 -24.91 -17.94 -69.83
N SER A 244 -24.43 -19.17 -69.64
CA SER A 244 -24.09 -20.06 -70.76
C SER A 244 -25.30 -20.41 -71.65
N LEU A 245 -26.49 -20.57 -71.08
CA LEU A 245 -27.70 -20.84 -71.87
C LEU A 245 -28.23 -19.58 -72.59
N HIS A 246 -28.01 -18.38 -72.03
CA HIS A 246 -28.28 -17.12 -72.71
C HIS A 246 -27.35 -16.90 -73.91
N ASP A 247 -26.07 -17.24 -73.75
CA ASP A 247 -25.10 -17.19 -74.86
C ASP A 247 -25.51 -18.17 -75.97
N LEU A 248 -25.87 -19.41 -75.63
CA LEU A 248 -26.40 -20.39 -76.58
C LEU A 248 -27.69 -19.91 -77.28
N GLN A 249 -28.60 -19.26 -76.56
CA GLN A 249 -29.81 -18.67 -77.15
C GLN A 249 -29.48 -17.58 -78.19
N LYS A 250 -28.47 -16.75 -77.90
CA LYS A 250 -27.99 -15.70 -78.80
C LYS A 250 -27.34 -16.30 -80.05
N GLU A 251 -26.55 -17.36 -79.91
CA GLU A 251 -25.92 -18.08 -81.01
C GLU A 251 -26.94 -18.77 -81.92
N LEU A 252 -28.00 -19.38 -81.35
CA LEU A 252 -29.12 -19.92 -82.11
C LEU A 252 -29.85 -18.85 -82.93
N SER A 253 -30.05 -17.65 -82.35
CA SER A 253 -30.63 -16.52 -83.08
C SER A 253 -29.73 -16.09 -84.25
N ASN A 254 -28.42 -15.98 -84.01
CA ASN A 254 -27.44 -15.63 -85.05
C ASN A 254 -27.41 -16.65 -86.20
N TYR A 255 -27.55 -17.94 -85.89
CA TYR A 255 -27.66 -19.01 -86.89
C TYR A 255 -28.89 -18.84 -87.80
N THR A 256 -30.04 -18.43 -87.25
CA THR A 256 -31.23 -18.16 -88.08
C THR A 256 -31.04 -16.96 -89.01
N THR A 257 -30.30 -15.93 -88.58
CA THR A 257 -29.95 -14.76 -89.42
C THR A 257 -28.97 -15.14 -90.54
N LEU A 258 -28.02 -16.03 -90.28
CA LEU A 258 -27.09 -16.56 -91.28
C LEU A 258 -27.81 -17.25 -92.45
N LEU A 259 -28.85 -18.04 -92.17
CA LEU A 259 -29.67 -18.72 -93.19
C LEU A 259 -30.48 -17.75 -94.08
N ASP A 260 -30.83 -16.57 -93.58
CA ASP A 260 -31.54 -15.55 -94.34
C ASP A 260 -30.59 -14.74 -95.25
N LEU A 261 -29.43 -14.37 -94.73
CA LEU A 261 -28.37 -13.67 -95.48
C LEU A 261 -27.86 -14.52 -96.67
N GLN A 262 -27.80 -15.84 -96.53
CA GLN A 262 -27.41 -16.75 -97.61
C GLN A 262 -28.29 -16.61 -98.88
N LYS A 263 -29.56 -16.24 -98.73
CA LYS A 263 -30.52 -16.14 -99.85
C LYS A 263 -30.38 -14.84 -100.65
N GLN A 264 -29.66 -13.85 -100.14
CA GLN A 264 -29.65 -12.48 -100.68
C GLN A 264 -28.38 -12.13 -101.48
N ILE A 265 -27.41 -13.05 -101.57
CA ILE A 265 -26.09 -12.82 -102.20
C ILE A 265 -26.16 -12.92 -103.74
N LYS A 266 -25.63 -11.91 -104.46
CA LYS A 266 -25.42 -11.90 -105.93
C LYS A 266 -23.93 -11.70 -106.28
N ASP A 267 -23.46 -12.31 -107.37
CA ASP A 267 -22.05 -12.24 -107.80
C ASP A 267 -21.78 -11.01 -108.70
N ILE A 268 -20.99 -10.05 -108.21
CA ILE A 268 -20.56 -8.83 -108.91
C ILE A 268 -19.04 -8.83 -109.05
N LYS A 269 -18.52 -8.62 -110.27
CA LYS A 269 -17.08 -8.49 -110.52
C LYS A 269 -16.66 -7.02 -110.52
N PHE A 270 -16.01 -6.58 -109.44
CA PHE A 270 -15.44 -5.25 -109.25
C PHE A 270 -13.94 -5.35 -108.96
N ASP A 271 -13.11 -4.53 -109.63
CA ASP A 271 -11.66 -4.47 -109.38
C ASP A 271 -11.39 -3.59 -108.16
N SER A 272 -11.53 -4.19 -106.98
CA SER A 272 -11.32 -3.53 -105.69
C SER A 272 -9.87 -3.11 -105.47
N GLU A 273 -8.90 -3.73 -106.15
CA GLU A 273 -7.48 -3.48 -105.89
C GLU A 273 -7.07 -2.09 -106.41
N ASN A 274 -7.57 -1.71 -107.58
CA ASN A 274 -7.30 -0.39 -108.15
C ASN A 274 -8.18 0.71 -107.54
N TYR A 275 -9.39 0.38 -107.06
CA TYR A 275 -10.23 1.32 -106.31
C TYR A 275 -9.65 1.64 -104.93
N GLN A 276 -9.20 0.61 -104.20
CA GLN A 276 -8.55 0.76 -102.89
C GLN A 276 -7.25 1.54 -103.01
N LYS A 277 -6.41 1.25 -104.04
CA LYS A 277 -5.21 2.06 -104.31
C LYS A 277 -5.55 3.53 -104.57
N ALA A 278 -6.65 3.84 -105.28
CA ALA A 278 -7.07 5.22 -105.51
C ALA A 278 -7.60 5.91 -104.24
N GLN A 279 -8.42 5.22 -103.42
CA GLN A 279 -8.89 5.72 -102.13
C GLN A 279 -7.74 5.92 -101.14
N ASP A 280 -6.82 4.95 -101.04
CA ASP A 280 -5.69 4.98 -100.12
C ASP A 280 -4.76 6.13 -100.45
N LEU A 281 -4.43 6.35 -101.73
CA LEU A 281 -3.60 7.47 -102.15
C LEU A 281 -4.30 8.83 -101.90
N MET A 282 -5.63 8.92 -102.04
CA MET A 282 -6.40 10.12 -101.69
C MET A 282 -6.48 10.36 -100.18
N ALA A 283 -6.74 9.31 -99.41
CA ALA A 283 -6.85 9.34 -97.96
C ALA A 283 -5.49 9.68 -97.34
N GLN A 284 -4.41 9.05 -97.81
CA GLN A 284 -3.03 9.36 -97.43
C GLN A 284 -2.71 10.83 -97.74
N GLY A 285 -3.05 11.34 -98.92
CA GLY A 285 -2.86 12.75 -99.27
C GLY A 285 -3.62 13.73 -98.36
N ARG A 286 -4.91 13.48 -98.09
CA ARG A 286 -5.71 14.33 -97.19
C ARG A 286 -5.26 14.23 -95.72
N ASN A 287 -4.89 13.03 -95.28
CA ASN A 287 -4.40 12.80 -93.93
C ASN A 287 -3.05 13.47 -93.72
N LEU A 288 -2.11 13.37 -94.67
CA LEU A 288 -0.86 14.12 -94.62
C LEU A 288 -1.09 15.64 -94.57
N GLN A 289 -2.02 16.17 -95.36
CA GLN A 289 -2.34 17.61 -95.31
C GLN A 289 -2.92 18.06 -93.96
N LYS A 290 -3.81 17.26 -93.35
CA LYS A 290 -4.33 17.52 -92.00
C LYS A 290 -3.27 17.38 -90.92
N MET A 291 -2.40 16.37 -91.03
CA MET A 291 -1.27 16.16 -90.12
C MET A 291 -0.30 17.34 -90.20
N MET A 292 0.05 17.81 -91.40
CA MET A 292 0.89 18.99 -91.59
C MET A 292 0.28 20.27 -90.99
N GLN A 293 -1.03 20.51 -91.15
CA GLN A 293 -1.71 21.66 -90.54
C GLN A 293 -1.73 21.55 -89.01
N SER A 294 -1.97 20.36 -88.47
CA SER A 294 -1.93 20.09 -87.03
C SER A 294 -0.53 20.30 -86.45
N LEU A 295 0.51 19.78 -87.12
CA LEU A 295 1.91 19.93 -86.73
C LEU A 295 2.36 21.40 -86.78
N GLN A 296 1.94 22.16 -87.80
CA GLN A 296 2.21 23.61 -87.88
C GLN A 296 1.52 24.40 -86.76
N LYS A 297 0.26 24.07 -86.46
CA LYS A 297 -0.49 24.70 -85.37
C LYS A 297 0.17 24.43 -84.02
N GLN A 298 0.56 23.17 -83.77
CA GLN A 298 1.29 22.78 -82.55
C GLN A 298 2.66 23.46 -82.43
N LEU A 299 3.36 23.71 -83.54
CA LEU A 299 4.63 24.44 -83.53
C LEU A 299 4.43 25.93 -83.18
N SER A 300 3.34 26.54 -83.63
CA SER A 300 3.03 27.96 -83.39
C SER A 300 2.46 28.27 -82.00
N GLU A 301 1.96 27.26 -81.30
CA GLU A 301 1.39 27.38 -79.94
C GLU A 301 2.45 27.21 -78.83
N LEU A 302 3.69 26.82 -79.16
CA LEU A 302 4.80 26.71 -78.21
C LEU A 302 5.45 28.10 -78.01
N THR A 303 5.02 28.83 -76.98
CA THR A 303 5.62 30.11 -76.55
C THR A 303 6.86 29.90 -75.67
N GLU A 304 7.85 30.78 -75.82
CA GLU A 304 9.01 30.87 -74.92
C GLU A 304 8.60 31.65 -73.66
N GLU A 305 8.20 30.93 -72.60
CA GLU A 305 8.05 31.50 -71.25
C GLU A 305 9.41 31.57 -70.53
N ASP A 306 9.54 32.46 -69.53
CA ASP A 306 10.76 32.80 -68.79
C ASP A 306 11.61 31.56 -68.47
N LEU A 307 12.70 31.39 -69.23
CA LEU A 307 13.59 30.24 -69.12
C LEU A 307 14.48 30.41 -67.89
N ILE A 308 14.38 29.47 -66.93
CA ILE A 308 15.33 29.37 -65.83
C ILE A 308 16.73 29.00 -66.34
N ASP A 309 17.76 29.43 -65.62
CA ASP A 309 19.14 29.00 -65.89
C ASP A 309 19.31 27.52 -65.49
N LEU A 310 19.29 26.65 -66.49
CA LEU A 310 19.43 25.19 -66.35
C LEU A 310 20.70 24.77 -65.59
N ASN A 311 21.78 25.55 -65.62
CA ASN A 311 23.03 25.19 -64.96
C ASN A 311 23.02 25.51 -63.46
N GLU A 312 22.52 26.69 -63.08
CA GLU A 312 22.39 27.06 -61.66
C GLU A 312 21.28 26.24 -60.98
N SER A 313 20.14 26.05 -61.66
CA SER A 313 19.00 25.27 -61.16
C SER A 313 19.39 23.83 -60.81
N LYS A 314 20.20 23.18 -61.65
CA LYS A 314 20.69 21.81 -61.40
C LYS A 314 21.62 21.70 -60.19
N LYS A 315 22.44 22.73 -59.91
CA LYS A 315 23.33 22.74 -58.73
C LYS A 315 22.56 22.85 -57.42
N VAL A 316 21.49 23.65 -57.42
CA VAL A 316 20.64 23.86 -56.24
C VAL A 316 19.82 22.59 -55.95
N VAL A 317 19.20 21.97 -56.96
CA VAL A 317 18.46 20.69 -56.80
C VAL A 317 19.33 19.54 -56.29
N GLN A 318 20.63 19.50 -56.63
CA GLN A 318 21.56 18.48 -56.12
C GLN A 318 21.75 18.50 -54.58
N GLN A 319 21.38 19.58 -53.90
CA GLN A 319 21.47 19.70 -52.44
C GLN A 319 20.24 19.13 -51.72
N LYS A 320 19.20 18.70 -52.44
CA LYS A 320 17.97 18.10 -51.88
C LYS A 320 18.20 16.88 -50.97
N PRO A 321 19.09 15.92 -51.28
CA PRO A 321 19.38 14.82 -50.34
C PRO A 321 20.01 15.30 -49.03
N GLN A 322 20.83 16.36 -49.09
CA GLN A 322 21.48 16.94 -47.93
C GLN A 322 20.50 17.69 -47.03
N LEU A 323 19.51 18.39 -47.62
CA LEU A 323 18.40 19.00 -46.89
C LEU A 323 17.57 17.97 -46.12
N LEU A 324 17.23 16.83 -46.75
CA LEU A 324 16.49 15.75 -46.09
C LEU A 324 17.28 15.13 -44.92
N GLN A 325 18.60 15.01 -45.06
CA GLN A 325 19.46 14.57 -43.97
C GLN A 325 19.43 15.56 -42.79
N TRP A 326 19.59 16.87 -43.07
CA TRP A 326 19.49 17.91 -42.06
C TRP A 326 18.13 17.94 -41.36
N GLN A 327 17.03 17.63 -42.06
CA GLN A 327 15.69 17.57 -41.48
C GLN A 327 15.58 16.46 -40.41
N VAL A 328 16.21 15.30 -40.67
CA VAL A 328 16.29 14.20 -39.70
C VAL A 328 17.17 14.58 -38.51
N GLU A 329 18.35 15.15 -38.77
CA GLU A 329 19.27 15.62 -37.72
C GLU A 329 18.62 16.68 -36.83
N TYR A 330 17.88 17.62 -37.42
CA TYR A 330 17.12 18.65 -36.71
C TYR A 330 16.05 18.06 -35.78
N ARG A 331 15.25 17.11 -36.29
CA ARG A 331 14.23 16.41 -35.47
C ARG A 331 14.87 15.63 -34.32
N ASN A 332 16.00 14.97 -34.56
CA ASN A 332 16.75 14.25 -33.52
C ASN A 332 17.27 15.22 -32.45
N CYS A 333 17.78 16.39 -32.84
CA CYS A 333 18.21 17.42 -31.90
C CYS A 333 17.05 17.94 -31.05
N LEU A 334 15.87 18.17 -31.64
CA LEU A 334 14.68 18.58 -30.88
C LEU A 334 14.23 17.52 -29.87
N GLN A 335 14.15 16.25 -30.29
CA GLN A 335 13.81 15.13 -29.39
C GLN A 335 14.82 15.00 -28.25
N LYS A 336 16.12 15.13 -28.55
CA LYS A 336 17.19 15.09 -27.55
C LYS A 336 17.12 16.26 -26.57
N ALA A 337 16.73 17.45 -27.03
CA ALA A 337 16.51 18.61 -26.15
C ALA A 337 15.35 18.35 -25.17
N ASP A 338 14.21 17.84 -25.65
CA ASP A 338 13.08 17.50 -24.80
C ASP A 338 13.44 16.39 -23.79
N GLN A 339 14.16 15.36 -24.24
CA GLN A 339 14.63 14.27 -23.37
C GLN A 339 15.55 14.80 -22.26
N LEU A 340 16.57 15.59 -22.62
CA LEU A 340 17.52 16.15 -21.65
C LEU A 340 16.80 17.01 -20.61
N LYS A 341 15.87 17.86 -21.06
CA LYS A 341 15.05 18.71 -20.17
C LYS A 341 14.16 17.90 -19.22
N GLN A 342 13.55 16.81 -19.68
CA GLN A 342 12.78 15.91 -18.82
C GLN A 342 13.66 15.20 -17.79
N GLU A 343 14.83 14.71 -18.20
CA GLU A 343 15.77 14.02 -17.32
C GLU A 343 16.36 14.98 -16.27
N GLU A 344 16.62 16.24 -16.62
CA GLU A 344 17.00 17.28 -15.67
C GLU A 344 15.89 17.58 -14.66
N GLN A 345 14.65 17.73 -15.11
CA GLN A 345 13.50 17.93 -14.21
C GLN A 345 13.29 16.75 -13.26
N GLN A 346 13.48 15.52 -13.73
CA GLN A 346 13.43 14.32 -12.88
C GLN A 346 14.53 14.31 -11.82
N LEU A 347 15.76 14.69 -12.18
CA LEU A 347 16.86 14.81 -11.21
C LEU A 347 16.58 15.90 -10.17
N LEU A 348 16.04 17.05 -10.58
CA LEU A 348 15.65 18.13 -9.66
C LEU A 348 14.48 17.72 -8.73
N ALA A 349 13.57 16.88 -9.19
CA ALA A 349 12.47 16.35 -8.38
C ALA A 349 12.94 15.29 -7.36
N LEU A 350 13.92 14.45 -7.74
CA LEU A 350 14.50 13.41 -6.89
C LEU A 350 15.51 13.96 -5.88
N SER A 351 16.17 15.09 -6.19
CA SER A 351 17.20 15.72 -5.36
C SER A 351 17.06 17.24 -5.42
N PRO A 352 16.06 17.82 -4.74
CA PRO A 352 15.79 19.26 -4.75
C PRO A 352 16.97 20.10 -4.23
N GLU A 353 17.87 19.50 -3.45
CA GLU A 353 19.12 20.08 -2.96
C GLU A 353 20.04 20.55 -4.08
N ILE A 354 19.92 19.98 -5.29
CA ILE A 354 20.69 20.40 -6.46
C ILE A 354 20.44 21.87 -6.81
N ASN A 355 19.23 22.40 -6.57
CA ASN A 355 18.92 23.81 -6.89
C ASN A 355 19.82 24.81 -6.15
N GLU A 356 20.24 24.48 -4.93
CA GLU A 356 21.11 25.33 -4.11
C GLU A 356 22.59 25.16 -4.48
N LEU A 357 22.93 24.10 -5.23
CA LEU A 357 24.32 23.70 -5.52
C LEU A 357 24.72 23.83 -6.99
N ARG A 358 23.77 23.90 -7.93
CA ARG A 358 24.04 23.89 -9.38
C ARG A 358 24.96 25.02 -9.84
N ASP A 359 24.83 26.20 -9.22
CA ASP A 359 25.59 27.40 -9.57
C ASP A 359 26.98 27.46 -8.91
N LEU A 360 27.30 26.50 -8.02
CA LEU A 360 28.59 26.44 -7.34
C LEU A 360 29.69 25.91 -8.28
N ASN A 361 30.89 26.49 -8.15
CA ASN A 361 32.05 26.01 -8.88
C ASN A 361 32.67 24.76 -8.20
N THR A 362 33.68 24.17 -8.83
CA THR A 362 34.33 22.95 -8.31
C THR A 362 35.05 23.16 -6.98
N GLU A 363 35.59 24.35 -6.72
CA GLU A 363 36.24 24.67 -5.45
C GLU A 363 35.22 24.82 -4.32
N ASP A 364 34.07 25.46 -4.59
CA ASP A 364 32.98 25.63 -3.62
C ASP A 364 32.37 24.28 -3.23
N ILE A 365 32.22 23.36 -4.18
CA ILE A 365 31.75 21.98 -3.94
C ILE A 365 32.76 21.21 -3.07
N LYS A 366 34.06 21.42 -3.31
CA LYS A 366 35.11 20.81 -2.48
C LYS A 366 35.06 21.36 -1.05
N GLN A 367 34.89 22.67 -0.90
CA GLN A 367 34.76 23.32 0.39
C GLN A 367 33.50 22.85 1.14
N LEU A 368 32.36 22.71 0.46
CA LEU A 368 31.13 22.13 1.02
C LEU A 368 31.38 20.74 1.60
N LYS A 369 32.12 19.88 0.88
CA LYS A 369 32.45 18.53 1.33
C LYS A 369 33.35 18.54 2.56
N GLU A 370 34.35 19.41 2.60
CA GLU A 370 35.22 19.58 3.75
C GLU A 370 34.45 20.10 4.97
N ASP A 371 33.60 21.10 4.80
CA ASP A 371 32.75 21.68 5.84
C ASP A 371 31.76 20.66 6.41
N PHE A 372 31.17 19.80 5.56
CA PHE A 372 30.25 18.74 6.00
C PHE A 372 30.95 17.63 6.80
N LEU A 373 32.13 17.18 6.33
CA LEU A 373 32.92 16.16 7.02
C LEU A 373 33.49 16.67 8.36
N ALA A 374 33.68 17.98 8.51
CA ALA A 374 34.11 18.61 9.75
C ALA A 374 32.99 18.73 10.80
N LEU A 375 31.74 18.38 10.48
CA LEU A 375 30.62 18.50 11.42
C LEU A 375 30.73 17.46 12.56
N PRO A 376 30.60 17.89 13.83
CA PRO A 376 30.58 16.96 14.95
C PRO A 376 29.31 16.09 14.95
N ALA A 377 29.46 14.82 15.38
CA ALA A 377 28.36 13.87 15.49
C ALA A 377 27.27 14.35 16.46
N LYS A 378 26.00 14.03 16.17
CA LYS A 378 24.84 14.36 17.00
C LYS A 378 24.94 13.61 18.34
N GLN A 379 25.32 14.32 19.41
CA GLN A 379 25.39 13.75 20.76
C GLN A 379 23.99 13.66 21.38
N ASN A 380 23.52 12.43 21.66
CA ASN A 380 22.30 12.14 22.42
C ASN A 380 22.65 11.87 23.90
N GLU A 381 23.44 12.73 24.53
CA GLU A 381 23.64 12.65 25.98
C GLU A 381 22.55 13.48 26.68
N GLU A 382 21.60 12.79 27.32
CA GLU A 382 20.61 13.43 28.18
C GLU A 382 21.32 14.07 29.38
N VAL A 383 21.10 15.37 29.56
CA VAL A 383 21.54 16.08 30.77
C VAL A 383 20.65 15.58 31.90
N ASN A 384 21.17 14.68 32.74
CA ASN A 384 20.52 14.35 34.01
C ASN A 384 20.33 15.65 34.79
N GLU A 385 19.08 16.02 35.08
CA GLU A 385 18.77 17.18 35.93
C GLU A 385 19.52 17.03 37.25
N ILE A 386 20.26 18.08 37.63
CA ILE A 386 20.95 18.14 38.92
C ILE A 386 19.90 17.97 40.01
N SER A 387 19.91 16.82 40.66
CA SER A 387 19.10 16.52 41.84
C SER A 387 19.15 17.69 42.81
N SER A 388 17.98 18.14 43.28
CA SER A 388 17.80 19.23 44.25
C SER A 388 18.54 19.02 45.58
N SER A 389 19.14 17.83 45.79
CA SER A 389 19.96 17.45 46.94
C SER A 389 21.29 18.21 47.05
N ASP A 390 21.92 18.63 45.95
CA ASP A 390 23.28 19.19 46.02
C ASP A 390 23.31 20.68 46.45
N LYS A 391 22.17 21.39 46.41
CA LYS A 391 22.03 22.75 46.97
C LYS A 391 21.97 22.80 48.50
N LEU A 392 21.65 21.68 49.16
CA LEU A 392 21.49 21.61 50.62
C LEU A 392 22.80 21.87 51.38
N TRP A 393 23.94 21.42 50.86
CA TRP A 393 25.25 21.57 51.53
C TRP A 393 25.66 23.04 51.72
N TYR A 394 25.37 23.89 50.73
CA TYR A 394 25.62 25.34 50.82
C TYR A 394 24.73 26.02 51.86
N ILE A 395 23.44 25.64 51.91
CA ILE A 395 22.45 26.20 52.85
C ILE A 395 22.79 25.76 54.29
N VAL A 396 23.08 24.48 54.50
CA VAL A 396 23.46 23.93 55.82
C VAL A 396 24.77 24.56 56.31
N GLY A 397 25.77 24.71 55.44
CA GLY A 397 27.02 25.40 55.76
C GLY A 397 26.80 26.86 56.18
N ALA A 398 26.03 27.64 55.42
CA ALA A 398 25.74 29.04 55.74
C ALA A 398 25.02 29.21 57.08
N VAL A 399 24.06 28.31 57.38
CA VAL A 399 23.36 28.30 58.68
C VAL A 399 24.32 28.00 59.82
N LEU A 400 25.25 27.05 59.66
CA LEU A 400 26.26 26.73 60.67
C LEU A 400 27.27 27.85 60.90
N VAL A 401 27.61 28.65 59.88
CA VAL A 401 28.46 29.85 60.05
C VAL A 401 27.77 30.89 60.93
N VAL A 402 26.49 31.16 60.67
CA VAL A 402 25.70 32.10 61.49
C VAL A 402 25.57 31.58 62.93
N LEU A 403 25.33 30.27 63.08
CA LEU A 403 25.26 29.63 64.40
C LEU A 403 26.59 29.71 65.15
N GLY A 404 27.71 29.50 64.46
CA GLY A 404 29.07 29.61 65.02
C GLY A 404 29.42 31.04 65.46
N LEU A 405 28.99 32.06 64.71
CA LEU A 405 29.19 33.48 65.06
C LEU A 405 28.41 33.87 66.32
N ILE A 406 27.19 33.35 66.46
CA ILE A 406 26.36 33.57 67.66
C ILE A 406 26.99 32.88 68.88
N LEU A 407 27.52 31.66 68.69
CA LEU A 407 28.15 30.87 69.76
C LEU A 407 29.55 31.38 70.17
N LEU A 408 30.22 32.19 69.34
CA LEU A 408 31.50 32.81 69.65
C LEU A 408 31.42 33.80 70.84
N GLY A 409 30.28 34.47 71.00
CA GLY A 409 30.05 35.39 72.13
C GLY A 409 29.68 34.70 73.44
N THR A 410 29.25 33.43 73.39
CA THR A 410 28.68 32.73 74.56
C THR A 410 29.46 31.48 74.98
N ALA A 411 30.17 30.81 74.07
CA ALA A 411 30.81 29.50 74.29
C ALA A 411 32.21 29.37 73.65
N GLY A 412 32.89 30.49 73.37
CA GLY A 412 34.31 30.55 72.99
C GLY A 412 34.75 29.53 71.93
N VAL A 413 35.60 28.57 72.33
CA VAL A 413 36.25 27.56 71.46
C VAL A 413 35.25 26.70 70.68
N VAL A 414 34.08 26.39 71.26
CA VAL A 414 33.04 25.59 70.59
C VAL A 414 32.43 26.37 69.43
N GLY A 415 32.24 27.68 69.60
CA GLY A 415 31.79 28.57 68.51
C GLY A 415 32.77 28.58 67.34
N ILE A 416 34.07 28.56 67.61
CA ILE A 416 35.12 28.51 66.58
C ILE A 416 35.05 27.19 65.79
N ILE A 417 34.87 26.04 66.46
CA ILE A 417 34.81 24.73 65.78
C ILE A 417 33.57 24.64 64.87
N VAL A 418 32.41 25.08 65.35
CA VAL A 418 31.17 25.09 64.56
C VAL A 418 31.26 26.07 63.39
N LEU A 419 31.92 27.21 63.59
CA LEU A 419 32.17 28.19 62.53
C LEU A 419 33.09 27.62 61.44
N ILE A 420 34.19 26.96 61.83
CA ILE A 420 35.12 26.32 60.87
C ILE A 420 34.43 25.18 60.12
N ALA A 421 33.63 24.36 60.80
CA ALA A 421 32.85 23.30 60.17
C ALA A 421 31.79 23.86 59.21
N GLY A 422 31.12 24.96 59.59
CA GLY A 422 30.16 25.67 58.74
C GLY A 422 30.82 26.27 57.49
N ILE A 423 31.98 26.93 57.64
CA ILE A 423 32.77 27.47 56.52
C ILE A 423 33.25 26.31 55.62
N GLY A 424 33.70 25.20 56.20
CA GLY A 424 34.14 24.01 55.47
C GLY A 424 33.03 23.36 54.66
N LEU A 425 31.84 23.19 55.23
CA LEU A 425 30.68 22.63 54.53
C LEU A 425 30.09 23.57 53.48
N ALA A 426 30.06 24.88 53.76
CA ALA A 426 29.66 25.89 52.79
C ALA A 426 30.64 25.93 51.60
N GLY A 427 31.95 25.85 51.89
CA GLY A 427 33.01 25.76 50.88
C GLY A 427 32.94 24.48 50.06
N PHE A 428 32.72 23.32 50.69
CA PHE A 428 32.57 22.03 50.00
C PHE A 428 31.32 22.00 49.11
N GLY A 429 30.18 22.50 49.62
CA GLY A 429 28.95 22.64 48.85
C GLY A 429 29.09 23.61 47.68
N TYR A 430 29.80 24.73 47.87
CA TYR A 430 30.10 25.69 46.80
C TYR A 430 30.96 25.06 45.70
N VAL A 431 32.03 24.35 46.04
CA VAL A 431 32.94 23.69 45.08
C VAL A 431 32.24 22.56 44.32
N LYS A 432 31.47 21.71 45.01
CA LYS A 432 30.76 20.59 44.37
C LYS A 432 29.63 21.07 43.43
N ASN A 433 28.87 22.10 43.84
CA ASN A 433 27.85 22.71 42.99
C ASN A 433 28.47 23.51 41.83
N THR A 434 29.62 24.17 42.01
CA THR A 434 30.34 24.79 40.88
C THR A 434 30.97 23.78 39.94
N GLN A 435 31.37 22.58 40.38
CA GLN A 435 31.81 21.50 39.50
C GLN A 435 30.66 20.84 38.73
N ALA A 436 29.54 20.53 39.39
CA ALA A 436 28.35 19.96 38.73
C ALA A 436 27.70 20.95 37.76
N SER A 437 27.61 22.23 38.12
CA SER A 437 27.15 23.29 37.22
C SER A 437 28.16 23.62 36.12
N LYS A 438 29.48 23.54 36.36
CA LYS A 438 30.48 23.60 35.27
C LYS A 438 30.37 22.42 34.33
N GLN A 439 30.19 21.20 34.80
CA GLN A 439 30.00 20.03 33.93
C GLN A 439 28.69 20.13 33.12
N ALA A 440 27.57 20.49 33.76
CA ALA A 440 26.31 20.70 33.06
C ALA A 440 26.39 21.89 32.08
N ALA A 441 27.06 22.99 32.46
CA ALA A 441 27.29 24.13 31.58
C ALA A 441 28.27 23.81 30.45
N ASP A 442 29.29 22.98 30.67
CA ASP A 442 30.21 22.51 29.64
C ASP A 442 29.53 21.54 28.67
N ILE A 443 28.67 20.63 29.16
CA ILE A 443 27.85 19.75 28.32
C ILE A 443 26.85 20.59 27.50
N LEU A 444 26.14 21.52 28.13
CA LEU A 444 25.20 22.42 27.46
C LEU A 444 25.92 23.38 26.48
N ALA A 445 27.12 23.86 26.83
CA ALA A 445 27.94 24.70 25.96
C ALA A 445 28.49 23.90 24.77
N LYS A 446 28.89 22.64 24.97
CA LYS A 446 29.27 21.72 23.89
C LYS A 446 28.09 21.40 22.99
N GLN A 447 26.92 21.07 23.55
CA GLN A 447 25.68 20.85 22.80
C GLN A 447 25.26 22.09 22.01
N LYS A 448 25.35 23.29 22.63
CA LYS A 448 25.05 24.55 21.97
C LYS A 448 26.09 24.89 20.89
N ALA A 449 27.37 24.60 21.10
CA ALA A 449 28.42 24.79 20.11
C ALA A 449 28.23 23.86 18.90
N VAL A 450 27.93 22.57 19.13
CA VAL A 450 27.58 21.59 18.09
C VAL A 450 26.34 22.04 17.33
N LYS A 451 25.28 22.47 18.02
CA LYS A 451 24.07 23.01 17.40
C LYS A 451 24.36 24.26 16.56
N ASN A 452 25.14 25.20 17.08
CA ASN A 452 25.51 26.42 16.37
C ASN A 452 26.36 26.14 15.12
N GLN A 453 27.30 25.20 15.19
CA GLN A 453 28.13 24.80 14.03
C GLN A 453 27.28 24.15 12.93
N ARG A 454 26.36 23.26 13.29
CA ARG A 454 25.44 22.62 12.34
C ARG A 454 24.42 23.61 11.77
N GLN A 455 23.98 24.58 12.57
CA GLN A 455 23.15 25.70 12.09
C GLN A 455 23.93 26.65 11.17
N ALA A 456 25.21 26.89 11.43
CA ALA A 456 26.07 27.70 10.55
C ALA A 456 26.27 27.01 9.18
N PHE A 457 26.40 25.69 9.15
CA PHE A 457 26.41 24.91 7.90
C PHE A 457 25.10 25.10 7.11
N TYR A 458 23.95 24.94 7.78
CA TYR A 458 22.65 25.20 7.16
C TYR A 458 22.55 26.63 6.62
N SER A 459 22.96 27.64 7.39
CA SER A 459 22.89 29.04 6.94
C SER A 459 23.83 29.37 5.78
N LYS A 460 24.94 28.64 5.62
CA LYS A 460 25.93 28.87 4.55
C LYS A 460 25.51 28.20 3.24
N TYR A 461 24.93 27.01 3.31
CA TYR A 461 24.64 26.18 2.14
C TYR A 461 23.15 25.94 1.88
N ASN A 462 22.27 26.36 2.78
CA ASN A 462 20.83 26.12 2.76
C ASN A 462 20.46 24.61 2.70
N LEU A 463 21.32 23.76 3.26
CA LEU A 463 21.15 22.30 3.30
C LEU A 463 21.09 21.81 4.75
N ASP A 464 20.10 20.99 5.07
CA ASP A 464 19.94 20.40 6.41
C ASP A 464 20.94 19.24 6.63
N PRO A 465 21.98 19.43 7.47
CA PRO A 465 23.00 18.40 7.67
C PRO A 465 22.49 17.15 8.41
N ASP A 466 21.28 17.16 8.99
CA ASP A 466 20.69 16.00 9.64
C ASP A 466 19.96 15.05 8.66
N MET A 467 19.55 15.55 7.50
CA MET A 467 18.80 14.80 6.48
C MET A 467 19.58 14.62 5.17
N LEU A 468 20.76 15.24 5.06
CA LEU A 468 21.58 15.26 3.85
C LEU A 468 22.45 14.01 3.69
N ASP A 469 22.24 13.25 2.63
CA ASP A 469 23.23 12.30 2.09
C ASP A 469 24.10 13.01 1.05
N LEU A 470 25.22 13.57 1.50
CA LEU A 470 26.11 14.38 0.65
C LEU A 470 26.65 13.59 -0.55
N ASN A 471 26.93 12.29 -0.42
CA ASN A 471 27.48 11.52 -1.54
C ASN A 471 26.44 11.30 -2.63
N SER A 472 25.20 11.01 -2.24
CA SER A 472 24.07 10.90 -3.17
C SER A 472 23.82 12.24 -3.90
N VAL A 473 23.75 13.34 -3.15
CA VAL A 473 23.51 14.68 -3.71
C VAL A 473 24.63 15.11 -4.68
N LEU A 474 25.91 14.90 -4.32
CA LEU A 474 27.03 15.23 -5.21
C LEU A 474 27.07 14.36 -6.47
N THR A 475 26.65 13.10 -6.39
CA THR A 475 26.54 12.22 -7.55
C THR A 475 25.46 12.73 -8.51
N ASN A 476 24.29 13.07 -7.98
CA ASN A 476 23.18 13.58 -8.78
C ASN A 476 23.48 14.98 -9.36
N LEU A 477 24.19 15.84 -8.61
CA LEU A 477 24.67 17.14 -9.09
C LEU A 477 25.63 16.99 -10.30
N ASN A 478 26.54 16.01 -10.26
CA ASN A 478 27.42 15.73 -11.40
C ASN A 478 26.64 15.23 -12.63
N GLN A 479 25.64 14.38 -12.43
CA GLN A 479 24.75 13.95 -13.52
C GLN A 479 23.97 15.12 -14.12
N TYR A 480 23.48 16.04 -13.28
CA TYR A 480 22.83 17.26 -13.73
C TYR A 480 23.75 18.12 -14.60
N LYS A 481 24.98 18.41 -14.14
CA LYS A 481 25.96 19.21 -14.90
C LYS A 481 26.37 18.57 -16.23
N LEU A 482 26.40 17.23 -16.31
CA LEU A 482 26.66 16.54 -17.57
C LEU A 482 25.50 16.70 -18.58
N LYS A 483 24.25 16.69 -18.10
CA LYS A 483 23.07 16.92 -18.94
C LYS A 483 22.99 18.36 -19.43
N GLU A 484 23.26 19.33 -18.56
CA GLU A 484 23.31 20.75 -18.90
C GLU A 484 24.38 21.02 -19.99
N SER A 485 25.55 20.40 -19.86
CA SER A 485 26.59 20.47 -20.90
C SER A 485 26.13 19.82 -22.21
N ALA A 486 25.41 18.70 -22.16
CA ALA A 486 24.89 18.02 -23.34
C ALA A 486 23.79 18.83 -24.04
N GLU A 487 22.95 19.54 -23.27
CA GLU A 487 21.93 20.45 -23.80
C GLU A 487 22.58 21.60 -24.57
N LYS A 488 23.64 22.20 -23.99
CA LYS A 488 24.39 23.26 -24.66
C LYS A 488 25.01 22.81 -25.99
N THR A 489 25.64 21.63 -26.02
CA THR A 489 26.20 21.07 -27.27
C THR A 489 25.10 20.79 -28.30
N ASN A 490 23.96 20.25 -27.87
CA ASN A 490 22.82 19.97 -28.76
C ASN A 490 22.20 21.26 -29.33
N ALA A 491 22.17 22.35 -28.55
CA ALA A 491 21.73 23.66 -29.02
C ALA A 491 22.70 24.28 -30.05
N GLU A 492 24.01 24.07 -29.89
CA GLU A 492 25.01 24.49 -30.89
C GLU A 492 24.83 23.74 -32.22
N GLU A 493 24.56 22.43 -32.18
CA GLU A 493 24.24 21.61 -33.36
C GLU A 493 22.98 22.09 -34.07
N LEU A 494 21.91 22.38 -33.32
CA LEU A 494 20.64 22.87 -33.88
C LEU A 494 20.81 24.24 -34.57
N ASN A 495 21.59 25.15 -33.96
CA ASN A 495 21.91 26.44 -34.57
C ASN A 495 22.69 26.30 -35.88
N LYS A 496 23.63 25.34 -35.94
CA LYS A 496 24.41 25.06 -37.16
C LYS A 496 23.50 24.58 -38.29
N ILE A 497 22.57 23.67 -38.00
CA ILE A 497 21.61 23.16 -38.99
C ILE A 497 20.72 24.30 -39.52
N ASN A 498 20.18 25.14 -38.63
CA ASN A 498 19.36 26.29 -39.04
C ASN A 498 20.11 27.25 -39.98
N GLN A 499 21.39 27.52 -39.72
CA GLN A 499 22.22 28.36 -40.60
C GLN A 499 22.40 27.73 -41.99
N GLN A 500 22.56 26.41 -42.06
CA GLN A 500 22.71 25.69 -43.32
C GLN A 500 21.42 25.68 -44.14
N VAL A 501 20.27 25.53 -43.49
CA VAL A 501 18.94 25.61 -44.13
C VAL A 501 18.68 27.01 -44.68
N ALA A 502 18.93 28.06 -43.89
CA ALA A 502 18.78 29.44 -44.34
C ALA A 502 19.67 29.77 -45.56
N GLN A 503 20.89 29.23 -45.60
CA GLN A 503 21.76 29.39 -46.77
C GLN A 503 21.19 28.73 -48.03
N LEU A 504 20.59 27.55 -47.89
CA LEU A 504 19.95 26.86 -49.00
C LEU A 504 18.65 27.54 -49.43
N ALA A 505 17.84 28.04 -48.49
CA ALA A 505 16.64 28.84 -48.75
C ALA A 505 16.96 30.05 -49.64
N ALA A 506 18.03 30.79 -49.33
CA ALA A 506 18.50 31.90 -50.15
C ALA A 506 18.90 31.47 -51.59
N ASN A 507 19.51 30.30 -51.75
CA ASN A 507 19.86 29.77 -53.08
C ASN A 507 18.61 29.38 -53.88
N VAL A 508 17.62 28.77 -53.23
CA VAL A 508 16.33 28.41 -53.86
C VAL A 508 15.56 29.67 -54.26
N GLN A 509 15.48 30.67 -53.38
CA GLN A 509 14.90 31.98 -53.66
C GLN A 509 15.56 32.68 -54.86
N ASN A 510 16.89 32.60 -54.98
CA ASN A 510 17.59 33.19 -56.12
C ASN A 510 17.24 32.54 -57.47
N VAL A 511 16.94 31.24 -57.48
CA VAL A 511 16.55 30.51 -58.70
C VAL A 511 15.10 30.76 -59.05
N LEU A 512 14.18 30.64 -58.08
CA LEU A 512 12.74 30.84 -58.30
C LEU A 512 12.34 32.31 -58.42
N ARG A 513 13.18 33.23 -57.90
CA ARG A 513 12.89 34.67 -57.78
C ARG A 513 11.65 34.98 -56.93
N GLU A 514 11.32 34.08 -56.01
CA GLU A 514 10.22 34.18 -55.05
C GLU A 514 10.76 34.10 -53.62
N PRO A 515 10.11 34.75 -52.63
CA PRO A 515 10.55 34.66 -51.24
C PRO A 515 10.39 33.23 -50.71
N ILE A 516 11.45 32.69 -50.11
CA ILE A 516 11.46 31.36 -49.48
C ILE A 516 11.84 31.53 -48.01
N ASP A 517 10.99 31.03 -47.11
CA ASP A 517 11.28 31.05 -45.68
C ASP A 517 12.33 29.99 -45.32
N ASP A 518 13.08 30.24 -44.25
CA ASP A 518 14.18 29.40 -43.76
C ASP A 518 13.68 28.11 -43.04
N ASP A 519 12.65 27.46 -43.56
CA ASP A 519 12.10 26.21 -43.04
C ASP A 519 12.20 25.05 -44.06
N PHE A 520 12.32 23.84 -43.53
CA PHE A 520 12.57 22.65 -44.34
C PHE A 520 11.50 22.38 -45.39
N ASP A 521 10.24 22.68 -45.11
CA ASP A 521 9.15 22.33 -46.00
C ASP A 521 9.08 23.33 -47.17
N GLN A 522 9.26 24.63 -46.91
CA GLN A 522 9.32 25.65 -47.97
C GLN A 522 10.54 25.46 -48.87
N VAL A 523 11.71 25.17 -48.31
CA VAL A 523 12.92 24.90 -49.10
C VAL A 523 12.76 23.63 -49.94
N LEU A 524 12.14 22.57 -49.39
CA LEU A 524 11.89 21.33 -50.14
C LEU A 524 10.90 21.54 -51.28
N ASN A 525 9.80 22.25 -51.03
CA ASN A 525 8.81 22.59 -52.06
C ASN A 525 9.43 23.43 -53.18
N GLY A 526 10.28 24.41 -52.83
CA GLY A 526 10.98 25.21 -53.83
C GLY A 526 11.98 24.37 -54.65
N LEU A 527 12.66 23.39 -54.05
CA LEU A 527 13.53 22.46 -54.79
C LEU A 527 12.73 21.56 -55.74
N ASP A 528 11.55 21.09 -55.32
CA ASP A 528 10.64 20.30 -56.14
C ASP A 528 10.12 21.10 -57.34
N GLU A 529 9.77 22.36 -57.12
CA GLU A 529 9.32 23.27 -58.18
C GLU A 529 10.43 23.54 -59.20
N ILE A 530 11.67 23.78 -58.75
CA ILE A 530 12.82 23.92 -59.66
C ILE A 530 13.03 22.63 -60.48
N GLU A 531 12.91 21.46 -59.86
CA GLU A 531 13.03 20.17 -60.54
C GLU A 531 11.93 19.97 -61.60
N GLU A 532 10.70 20.37 -61.31
CA GLU A 532 9.57 20.35 -62.27
C GLU A 532 9.81 21.31 -63.45
N GLN A 533 10.28 22.53 -63.19
CA GLN A 533 10.58 23.51 -64.24
C GLN A 533 11.71 23.01 -65.17
N ILE A 534 12.75 22.37 -64.63
CA ILE A 534 13.84 21.74 -65.41
C ILE A 534 13.29 20.67 -66.35
N ASN A 535 12.41 19.79 -65.86
CA ASN A 535 11.82 18.71 -66.65
C ASN A 535 10.92 19.25 -67.76
N LYS A 536 10.05 20.21 -67.44
CA LYS A 536 9.14 20.86 -68.40
C LYS A 536 9.91 21.53 -69.54
N GLN A 537 11.01 22.23 -69.23
CA GLN A 537 11.84 22.90 -70.25
C GLN A 537 12.57 21.92 -71.18
N GLN A 538 13.02 20.77 -70.66
CA GLN A 538 13.63 19.71 -71.46
C GLN A 538 12.62 19.04 -72.40
N GLU A 539 11.42 18.74 -71.90
CA GLU A 539 10.34 18.15 -72.69
C GLU A 539 9.90 19.08 -73.83
N LEU A 540 9.74 20.38 -73.56
CA LEU A 540 9.38 21.37 -74.57
C LEU A 540 10.45 21.47 -75.69
N THR A 541 11.73 21.45 -75.31
CA THR A 541 12.85 21.48 -76.25
C THR A 541 12.87 20.25 -77.16
N GLN A 542 12.67 19.06 -76.59
CA GLN A 542 12.60 17.81 -77.35
C GLN A 542 11.37 17.77 -78.29
N LYS A 543 10.22 18.24 -77.79
CA LYS A 543 8.95 18.28 -78.53
C LYS A 543 9.04 19.21 -79.75
N LYS A 544 9.65 20.39 -79.61
CA LYS A 544 9.87 21.34 -80.72
C LYS A 544 10.77 20.75 -81.82
N SER A 545 11.82 20.03 -81.43
CA SER A 545 12.73 19.35 -82.37
C SER A 545 12.01 18.25 -83.16
N ASN A 546 11.28 17.37 -82.47
CA ASN A 546 10.58 16.23 -83.09
C ASN A 546 9.48 16.67 -84.07
N LEU A 547 8.69 17.69 -83.70
CA LEU A 547 7.62 18.23 -84.54
C LEU A 547 8.15 18.88 -85.82
N THR A 548 9.31 19.56 -85.74
CA THR A 548 9.92 20.24 -86.89
C THR A 548 10.42 19.24 -87.95
N SER A 549 11.04 18.14 -87.50
CA SER A 549 11.53 17.08 -88.40
C SER A 549 10.37 16.36 -89.11
N SER A 550 9.30 16.06 -88.37
CA SER A 550 8.11 15.36 -88.90
C SER A 550 7.38 16.19 -89.98
N LEU A 551 7.24 17.51 -89.77
CA LEU A 551 6.57 18.40 -90.72
C LEU A 551 7.29 18.47 -92.09
N ASN A 552 8.63 18.37 -92.10
CA ASN A 552 9.41 18.41 -93.33
C ASN A 552 9.31 17.11 -94.13
N GLN A 553 9.19 15.97 -93.43
CA GLN A 553 9.02 14.66 -94.05
C GLN A 553 7.65 14.56 -94.76
N ASP A 554 6.56 14.95 -94.09
CA ASP A 554 5.21 14.90 -94.66
C ASP A 554 5.07 15.78 -95.93
N LYS A 555 5.75 16.93 -95.98
CA LYS A 555 5.76 17.81 -97.17
C LYS A 555 6.28 17.11 -98.43
N GLN A 556 7.28 16.25 -98.28
CA GLN A 556 7.93 15.58 -99.39
C GLN A 556 7.06 14.41 -99.90
N GLU A 557 6.48 13.66 -98.98
CA GLU A 557 5.65 12.48 -99.27
C GLU A 557 4.31 12.85 -99.95
N LEU A 558 3.70 13.98 -99.57
CA LEU A 558 2.49 14.49 -100.23
C LEU A 558 2.69 14.77 -101.73
N LYS A 559 3.89 15.21 -102.13
CA LYS A 559 4.23 15.52 -103.53
C LYS A 559 4.34 14.26 -104.38
N GLU A 560 4.83 13.16 -103.80
CA GLU A 560 4.95 11.86 -104.48
C GLU A 560 3.59 11.16 -104.64
N LEU A 561 2.73 11.27 -103.62
CA LEU A 561 1.36 10.74 -103.62
C LEU A 561 0.51 11.31 -104.77
N GLY A 562 0.61 12.62 -105.04
CA GLY A 562 -0.13 13.27 -106.13
C GLY A 562 0.22 12.77 -107.54
N LEU A 563 1.43 12.23 -107.74
CA LEU A 563 1.86 11.64 -109.01
C LEU A 563 1.35 10.20 -109.19
N LYS A 564 1.34 9.42 -108.10
CA LYS A 564 0.83 8.03 -108.10
C LYS A 564 -0.68 7.97 -108.34
N LEU A 565 -1.44 8.88 -107.73
CA LEU A 565 -2.90 8.92 -107.84
C LEU A 565 -3.38 9.13 -109.30
N LYS A 566 -2.69 9.96 -110.08
CA LYS A 566 -3.00 10.18 -111.50
C LYS A 566 -2.81 8.94 -112.37
N ALA A 567 -1.87 8.05 -112.01
CA ALA A 567 -1.63 6.81 -112.75
C ALA A 567 -2.74 5.76 -112.51
N VAL A 568 -3.31 5.72 -111.30
CA VAL A 568 -4.35 4.75 -110.93
C VAL A 568 -5.69 5.08 -111.61
N PHE A 569 -6.08 6.36 -111.71
CA PHE A 569 -7.30 6.74 -112.45
C PHE A 569 -7.26 6.34 -113.93
N ALA A 570 -6.09 6.43 -114.57
CA ALA A 570 -5.92 6.04 -115.96
C ALA A 570 -6.08 4.52 -116.20
N GLN A 571 -5.75 3.67 -115.22
CA GLN A 571 -5.86 2.20 -115.36
C GLN A 571 -7.29 1.69 -115.19
N ALA A 572 -8.10 2.40 -114.41
CA ALA A 572 -9.46 2.02 -114.08
C ALA A 572 -10.52 2.56 -115.06
N ASN A 573 -10.09 3.31 -116.08
CA ASN A 573 -10.95 3.94 -117.08
C ASN A 573 -12.03 4.86 -116.46
N VAL A 574 -11.67 5.55 -115.39
CA VAL A 574 -12.48 6.54 -114.65
C VAL A 574 -11.76 7.88 -114.62
N GLU A 575 -12.47 8.98 -114.85
CA GLU A 575 -11.85 10.30 -114.98
C GLU A 575 -11.57 10.95 -113.62
N ASN A 576 -12.35 10.59 -112.61
CA ASN A 576 -12.27 11.14 -111.27
C ASN A 576 -12.83 10.14 -110.24
N MET A 577 -12.69 10.48 -108.96
CA MET A 577 -13.14 9.61 -107.87
C MET A 577 -14.66 9.45 -107.82
N ALA A 578 -15.45 10.44 -108.25
CA ALA A 578 -16.91 10.35 -108.19
C ALA A 578 -17.44 9.27 -109.15
N ASP A 579 -16.81 9.11 -110.31
CA ASP A 579 -17.13 8.03 -111.26
C ASP A 579 -16.70 6.65 -110.73
N TYR A 580 -15.62 6.61 -109.95
CA TYR A 580 -15.13 5.38 -109.33
C TYR A 580 -15.97 4.97 -108.11
N ASP A 581 -16.45 5.94 -107.34
CA ASP A 581 -17.31 5.78 -106.17
C ASP A 581 -18.67 5.20 -106.53
N ALA A 582 -19.25 5.57 -107.67
CA ALA A 582 -20.53 5.03 -108.14
C ALA A 582 -20.47 3.52 -108.43
N ALA A 583 -19.38 3.06 -109.07
CA ALA A 583 -19.13 1.63 -109.32
C ALA A 583 -18.78 0.84 -108.05
N TYR A 584 -18.20 1.50 -107.05
CA TYR A 584 -17.89 0.91 -105.74
C TYR A 584 -19.12 0.75 -104.84
N GLN A 585 -20.07 1.70 -104.84
CA GLN A 585 -21.28 1.60 -104.01
C GLN A 585 -22.10 0.35 -104.33
N GLU A 586 -22.24 0.02 -105.62
CA GLU A 586 -22.94 -1.20 -106.05
C GLU A 586 -22.18 -2.49 -105.66
N SER A 587 -20.85 -2.45 -105.63
CA SER A 587 -20.01 -3.54 -105.10
C SER A 587 -20.07 -3.64 -103.56
N LEU A 588 -20.13 -2.50 -102.86
CA LEU A 588 -20.18 -2.41 -101.39
C LEU A 588 -21.46 -3.01 -100.83
N ASP A 589 -22.61 -2.76 -101.45
CA ASP A 589 -23.88 -3.27 -100.99
C ASP A 589 -23.91 -4.81 -101.02
N GLN A 590 -23.31 -5.44 -102.03
CA GLN A 590 -23.16 -6.90 -102.09
C GLN A 590 -22.04 -7.42 -101.19
N ALA A 591 -20.92 -6.69 -101.09
CA ALA A 591 -19.83 -7.05 -100.17
C ALA A 591 -20.26 -6.96 -98.70
N LYS A 592 -21.16 -6.05 -98.34
CA LYS A 592 -21.70 -5.89 -96.98
C LYS A 592 -22.60 -7.06 -96.59
N ILE A 593 -23.50 -7.48 -97.48
CA ILE A 593 -24.34 -8.68 -97.28
C ILE A 593 -23.46 -9.93 -97.16
N LYS A 594 -22.42 -10.05 -98.00
CA LYS A 594 -21.46 -11.17 -97.98
C LYS A 594 -20.54 -11.16 -96.75
N ALA A 595 -20.02 -10.01 -96.34
CA ALA A 595 -19.17 -9.88 -95.16
C ALA A 595 -19.94 -10.12 -93.86
N GLN A 596 -21.22 -9.73 -93.79
CA GLN A 596 -22.09 -10.08 -92.68
C GLN A 596 -22.32 -11.59 -92.61
N TYR A 597 -22.56 -12.25 -93.75
CA TYR A 597 -22.64 -13.70 -93.85
C TYR A 597 -21.32 -14.38 -93.41
N ASP A 598 -20.18 -13.99 -93.98
CA ASP A 598 -18.85 -14.58 -93.70
C ASP A 598 -18.42 -14.37 -92.24
N ALA A 599 -18.72 -13.19 -91.65
CA ALA A 599 -18.40 -12.91 -90.24
C ALA A 599 -19.26 -13.74 -89.27
N LEU A 600 -20.55 -13.91 -89.57
CA LEU A 600 -21.44 -14.78 -88.80
C LEU A 600 -21.08 -16.26 -88.99
N GLU A 601 -20.70 -16.69 -90.20
CA GLU A 601 -20.28 -18.06 -90.52
C GLU A 601 -18.96 -18.41 -89.82
N LYS A 602 -18.00 -17.49 -89.82
CA LYS A 602 -16.73 -17.65 -89.12
C LYS A 602 -16.86 -17.60 -87.60
N SER A 603 -17.76 -16.77 -87.07
CA SER A 603 -18.03 -16.67 -85.63
C SER A 603 -18.75 -17.89 -85.06
N LEU A 604 -19.51 -18.60 -85.90
CA LEU A 604 -20.25 -19.81 -85.50
C LEU A 604 -19.53 -21.09 -85.96
N HIS A 605 -18.37 -20.98 -86.62
CA HIS A 605 -17.74 -22.03 -87.42
C HIS A 605 -17.55 -23.35 -86.68
N ASP A 606 -17.09 -23.28 -85.44
CA ASP A 606 -16.78 -24.45 -84.61
C ASP A 606 -18.05 -25.07 -83.99
N ASP A 607 -19.15 -24.31 -83.88
CA ASP A 607 -20.39 -24.68 -83.19
C ASP A 607 -21.56 -24.98 -84.16
N LEU A 608 -21.35 -24.82 -85.47
CA LEU A 608 -22.38 -24.93 -86.52
C LEU A 608 -23.14 -26.28 -86.52
N ASP A 609 -22.44 -27.40 -86.28
CA ASP A 609 -23.05 -28.73 -86.27
C ASP A 609 -23.90 -28.97 -85.00
N GLU A 610 -23.48 -28.39 -83.87
CA GLU A 610 -24.16 -28.49 -82.57
C GLU A 610 -25.39 -27.56 -82.52
N LEU A 611 -25.25 -26.33 -83.03
CA LEU A 611 -26.33 -25.36 -83.21
C LEU A 611 -27.41 -25.87 -84.18
N LYS A 612 -27.03 -26.62 -85.23
CA LYS A 612 -27.97 -27.23 -86.18
C LYS A 612 -28.80 -28.38 -85.57
N GLN A 613 -28.30 -29.05 -84.52
CA GLN A 613 -29.08 -30.01 -83.75
C GLN A 613 -30.04 -29.32 -82.77
N GLU A 614 -29.55 -28.35 -82.00
CA GLU A 614 -30.36 -27.64 -81.00
C GLU A 614 -31.42 -26.70 -81.63
N ALA A 615 -31.18 -26.16 -82.84
CA ALA A 615 -32.14 -25.35 -83.59
C ALA A 615 -33.42 -26.11 -84.03
N LYS A 616 -33.47 -27.44 -83.89
CA LYS A 616 -34.66 -28.25 -84.17
C LYS A 616 -35.69 -28.21 -83.02
N GLU A 617 -35.25 -27.89 -81.79
CA GLU A 617 -36.11 -27.83 -80.60
C GLU A 617 -35.87 -26.55 -79.77
N PRO A 618 -36.10 -25.35 -80.34
CA PRO A 618 -35.79 -24.07 -79.67
C PRO A 618 -36.54 -23.86 -78.35
N GLY A 619 -37.65 -24.59 -78.10
CA GLY A 619 -38.39 -24.55 -76.84
C GLY A 619 -37.65 -25.19 -75.65
N LYS A 620 -36.68 -26.08 -75.89
CA LYS A 620 -35.95 -26.81 -74.85
C LYS A 620 -35.02 -25.91 -74.04
N VAL A 621 -34.25 -25.04 -74.71
CA VAL A 621 -33.36 -24.04 -74.08
C VAL A 621 -34.17 -23.02 -73.27
N LEU A 622 -35.32 -22.59 -73.81
CA LEU A 622 -36.21 -21.62 -73.16
C LEU A 622 -36.87 -22.20 -71.90
N ALA A 623 -37.26 -23.48 -71.93
CA ALA A 623 -37.77 -24.19 -70.75
C ALA A 623 -36.70 -24.39 -69.66
N GLN A 624 -35.44 -24.66 -70.04
CA GLN A 624 -34.32 -24.77 -69.10
C GLN A 624 -33.98 -23.43 -68.42
N LEU A 625 -34.00 -22.32 -69.18
CA LEU A 625 -33.82 -20.98 -68.63
C LEU A 625 -34.92 -20.61 -67.62
N GLN A 626 -36.18 -20.96 -67.90
CA GLN A 626 -37.30 -20.75 -66.97
C GLN A 626 -37.15 -21.59 -65.69
N SER A 627 -36.75 -22.87 -65.82
CA SER A 627 -36.50 -23.74 -64.67
C SER A 627 -35.35 -23.24 -63.80
N LEU A 628 -34.26 -22.75 -64.39
CA LEU A 628 -33.13 -22.20 -63.64
C LEU A 628 -33.48 -20.85 -63.00
N ALA A 629 -34.35 -20.06 -63.62
CA ALA A 629 -34.85 -18.82 -63.03
C ALA A 629 -35.69 -19.09 -61.77
N ALA A 630 -36.54 -20.12 -61.79
CA ALA A 630 -37.28 -20.56 -60.61
C ALA A 630 -36.33 -21.04 -59.50
N GLN A 631 -35.34 -21.89 -59.81
CA GLN A 631 -34.34 -22.35 -58.84
C GLN A 631 -33.49 -21.21 -58.27
N SER A 632 -33.13 -20.22 -59.10
CA SER A 632 -32.41 -19.02 -58.65
C SER A 632 -33.25 -18.19 -57.66
N SER A 633 -34.56 -18.06 -57.92
CA SER A 633 -35.50 -17.40 -57.01
C SER A 633 -35.59 -18.12 -55.66
N ASP A 634 -35.78 -19.44 -55.66
CA ASP A 634 -35.91 -20.25 -54.44
C ASP A 634 -34.63 -20.17 -53.58
N VAL A 635 -33.44 -20.25 -54.20
CA VAL A 635 -32.16 -20.14 -53.49
C VAL A 635 -31.92 -18.72 -52.97
N THR A 636 -32.43 -17.70 -53.66
CA THR A 636 -32.33 -16.31 -53.20
C THR A 636 -33.18 -16.08 -51.94
N GLU A 637 -34.38 -16.65 -51.90
CA GLU A 637 -35.26 -16.61 -50.71
C GLU A 637 -34.60 -17.35 -49.52
N GLU A 638 -33.98 -18.52 -49.75
CA GLU A 638 -33.22 -19.24 -48.72
C GLU A 638 -32.03 -18.40 -48.18
N ILE A 639 -31.33 -17.66 -49.06
CA ILE A 639 -30.24 -16.76 -48.67
C ILE A 639 -30.76 -15.63 -47.78
N GLU A 640 -31.88 -15.01 -48.12
CA GLU A 640 -32.48 -13.94 -47.32
C GLU A 640 -32.89 -14.42 -45.91
N GLU A 641 -33.51 -15.60 -45.82
CA GLU A 641 -33.86 -16.21 -44.53
C GLU A 641 -32.60 -16.51 -43.68
N LEU A 642 -31.57 -17.11 -44.28
CA LEU A 642 -30.32 -17.43 -43.59
C LEU A 642 -29.59 -16.16 -43.12
N GLN A 643 -29.60 -15.09 -43.92
CA GLN A 643 -29.03 -13.80 -43.53
C GLN A 643 -29.75 -13.19 -42.32
N GLN A 644 -31.08 -13.26 -42.26
CA GLN A 644 -31.85 -12.81 -41.10
C GLN A 644 -31.52 -13.62 -39.84
N GLN A 645 -31.39 -14.95 -39.97
CA GLN A 645 -31.05 -15.82 -38.84
C GLN A 645 -29.62 -15.58 -38.33
N VAL A 646 -28.65 -15.43 -39.23
CA VAL A 646 -27.26 -15.07 -38.88
C VAL A 646 -27.23 -13.72 -38.14
N ALA A 647 -27.93 -12.69 -38.64
CA ALA A 647 -27.98 -11.38 -37.98
C ALA A 647 -28.60 -11.46 -36.57
N LYS A 648 -29.67 -12.24 -36.41
CA LYS A 648 -30.32 -12.45 -35.10
C LYS A 648 -29.38 -13.15 -34.11
N LEU A 649 -28.72 -14.23 -34.53
CA LEU A 649 -27.76 -14.98 -33.70
C LEU A 649 -26.54 -14.12 -33.34
N GLN A 650 -26.05 -13.30 -34.27
CA GLN A 650 -24.95 -12.36 -34.04
C GLN A 650 -25.30 -11.35 -32.93
N VAL A 651 -26.49 -10.74 -32.98
CA VAL A 651 -26.96 -9.81 -31.94
C VAL A 651 -27.11 -10.50 -30.59
N GLN A 652 -27.58 -11.75 -30.55
CA GLN A 652 -27.67 -12.52 -29.31
C GLN A 652 -26.27 -12.81 -28.72
N LEU A 653 -25.30 -13.17 -29.56
CA LEU A 653 -23.91 -13.42 -29.15
C LEU A 653 -23.19 -12.15 -28.69
N ASP A 654 -23.38 -11.01 -29.37
CA ASP A 654 -22.74 -9.75 -28.98
C ASP A 654 -23.22 -9.28 -27.59
N ASN A 655 -24.52 -9.42 -27.30
CA ASN A 655 -25.08 -9.11 -25.97
C ASN A 655 -24.53 -10.03 -24.86
N LEU A 656 -24.19 -11.28 -25.19
CA LEU A 656 -23.58 -12.23 -24.25
C LEU A 656 -22.05 -12.01 -24.12
N ALA A 657 -21.38 -11.60 -25.20
CA ALA A 657 -19.94 -11.35 -25.23
C ALA A 657 -19.52 -10.12 -24.41
N ASP A 658 -20.38 -9.11 -24.31
CA ASP A 658 -20.18 -7.94 -23.44
C ASP A 658 -20.36 -8.26 -21.94
N SER A 659 -20.77 -9.49 -21.58
CA SER A 659 -20.90 -9.92 -20.19
C SER A 659 -19.53 -10.25 -19.58
N THR A 660 -18.84 -9.24 -19.03
CA THR A 660 -17.67 -9.42 -18.14
C THR A 660 -18.02 -10.14 -16.83
N ALA A 661 -19.29 -10.49 -16.63
CA ALA A 661 -19.85 -11.00 -15.38
C ALA A 661 -19.14 -12.26 -14.87
N VAL A 662 -18.69 -13.18 -15.75
CA VAL A 662 -17.96 -14.38 -15.31
C VAL A 662 -16.59 -14.02 -14.75
N PHE A 663 -15.87 -13.11 -15.43
CA PHE A 663 -14.56 -12.64 -14.98
C PHE A 663 -14.68 -11.85 -13.68
N GLU A 664 -15.67 -10.96 -13.59
CA GLU A 664 -15.97 -10.18 -12.39
C GLU A 664 -16.37 -11.07 -11.22
N ALA A 665 -17.26 -12.05 -11.42
CA ALA A 665 -17.67 -12.99 -10.37
C ALA A 665 -16.48 -13.86 -9.91
N LYS A 666 -15.60 -14.27 -10.82
CA LYS A 666 -14.39 -15.02 -10.48
C LYS A 666 -13.39 -14.16 -9.68
N GLN A 667 -13.22 -12.89 -10.06
CA GLN A 667 -12.37 -11.94 -9.36
C GLN A 667 -12.92 -11.59 -7.98
N GLU A 668 -14.24 -11.40 -7.86
CA GLU A 668 -14.93 -11.13 -6.60
C GLU A 668 -14.76 -12.32 -5.64
N LEU A 669 -14.98 -13.55 -6.11
CA LEU A 669 -14.74 -14.76 -5.33
C LEU A 669 -13.27 -14.87 -4.88
N ALA A 670 -12.31 -14.64 -5.77
CA ALA A 670 -10.88 -14.69 -5.44
C ALA A 670 -10.48 -13.65 -4.38
N ASN A 671 -11.03 -12.43 -4.47
CA ASN A 671 -10.82 -11.38 -3.49
C ASN A 671 -11.42 -11.77 -2.12
N THR A 672 -12.65 -12.29 -2.10
CA THR A 672 -13.30 -12.75 -0.87
C THR A 672 -12.54 -13.93 -0.24
N GLU A 673 -12.07 -14.90 -1.03
CA GLU A 673 -11.26 -16.02 -0.55
C GLU A 673 -9.91 -15.55 0.03
N THR A 674 -9.26 -14.58 -0.62
CA THR A 674 -8.00 -13.99 -0.11
C THR A 674 -8.23 -13.30 1.24
N ASN A 675 -9.27 -12.48 1.34
CA ASN A 675 -9.64 -11.82 2.59
C ASN A 675 -9.97 -12.85 3.69
N PHE A 676 -10.67 -13.93 3.34
CA PHE A 676 -10.97 -15.01 4.28
C PHE A 676 -9.71 -15.68 4.82
N VAL A 677 -8.73 -15.97 3.96
CA VAL A 677 -7.44 -16.55 4.37
C VAL A 677 -6.72 -15.60 5.33
N ASN A 678 -6.61 -14.32 4.99
CA ASN A 678 -5.92 -13.33 5.81
C ASN A 678 -6.57 -13.17 7.19
N SER A 679 -7.88 -12.93 7.25
CA SER A 679 -8.60 -12.80 8.53
C SER A 679 -8.59 -14.10 9.35
N SER A 680 -8.55 -15.27 8.68
CA SER A 680 -8.45 -16.57 9.36
C SER A 680 -7.07 -16.79 9.96
N GLN A 681 -6.00 -16.38 9.27
CA GLN A 681 -4.63 -16.42 9.81
C GLN A 681 -4.50 -15.53 11.04
N GLU A 682 -5.02 -14.30 10.98
CA GLU A 682 -5.01 -13.38 12.11
C GLU A 682 -5.84 -13.91 13.30
N TYR A 683 -7.01 -14.49 13.03
CA TYR A 683 -7.81 -15.18 14.04
C TYR A 683 -7.02 -16.30 14.73
N LEU A 684 -6.38 -17.18 13.94
CA LEU A 684 -5.60 -18.29 14.47
C LEU A 684 -4.39 -17.82 15.26
N ALA A 685 -3.68 -16.80 14.79
CA ALA A 685 -2.54 -16.21 15.49
C ALA A 685 -2.95 -15.68 16.87
N ASN A 686 -4.02 -14.86 16.91
CA ASN A 686 -4.55 -14.32 18.16
C ASN A 686 -5.05 -15.43 19.11
N LEU A 687 -5.77 -16.43 18.58
CA LEU A 687 -6.25 -17.56 19.37
C LEU A 687 -5.09 -18.36 19.97
N LEU A 688 -4.09 -18.70 19.18
CA LEU A 688 -2.94 -19.50 19.62
C LEU A 688 -2.09 -18.74 20.62
N ALA A 689 -1.84 -17.44 20.40
CA ALA A 689 -1.12 -16.59 21.36
C ALA A 689 -1.82 -16.59 22.73
N SER A 690 -3.14 -16.37 22.76
CA SER A 690 -3.92 -16.45 23.99
C SER A 690 -3.83 -17.83 24.66
N LYS A 691 -3.96 -18.91 23.89
CA LYS A 691 -3.88 -20.29 24.40
C LYS A 691 -2.49 -20.63 24.94
N TRP A 692 -1.42 -20.19 24.29
CA TRP A 692 -0.06 -20.42 24.75
C TRP A 692 0.26 -19.66 26.03
N ILE A 693 -0.14 -18.38 26.12
CA ILE A 693 0.04 -17.61 27.36
C ILE A 693 -0.70 -18.28 28.52
N SER A 694 -1.97 -18.67 28.30
CA SER A 694 -2.75 -19.39 29.31
C SER A 694 -2.06 -20.69 29.73
N ARG A 695 -1.59 -21.50 28.77
CA ARG A 695 -0.94 -22.77 29.04
C ARG A 695 0.38 -22.60 29.80
N SER A 696 1.16 -21.58 29.46
CA SER A 696 2.43 -21.28 30.15
C SER A 696 2.19 -20.85 31.60
N LEU A 697 1.16 -20.03 31.84
CA LEU A 697 0.75 -19.66 33.20
C LEU A 697 0.32 -20.91 33.99
N ASP A 698 -0.53 -21.77 33.41
CA ASP A 698 -0.98 -23.02 34.04
C ASP A 698 0.19 -23.95 34.40
N LEU A 699 1.19 -24.06 33.51
CA LEU A 699 2.39 -24.85 33.77
C LEU A 699 3.24 -24.26 34.89
N ALA A 700 3.32 -22.93 34.99
CA ALA A 700 4.07 -22.24 36.05
C ALA A 700 3.42 -22.41 37.44
N SER A 701 2.11 -22.61 37.53
CA SER A 701 1.40 -22.81 38.82
C SER A 701 1.21 -24.28 39.23
N ASN A 702 1.58 -25.23 38.36
CA ASN A 702 1.19 -26.63 38.41
C ASN A 702 1.58 -27.36 39.71
N GLU A 703 2.58 -26.88 40.45
CA GLU A 703 2.97 -27.44 41.76
C GLU A 703 2.41 -26.69 42.98
N ARG A 704 2.27 -25.36 42.91
CA ARG A 704 1.93 -24.54 44.09
C ARG A 704 0.44 -24.55 44.39
N PHE A 705 -0.43 -24.62 43.37
CA PHE A 705 -1.89 -24.64 43.57
C PHE A 705 -2.40 -25.90 44.31
N PRO A 706 -2.00 -27.14 43.95
CA PRO A 706 -2.41 -28.33 44.70
C PRO A 706 -1.91 -28.31 46.15
N LYS A 707 -0.67 -27.84 46.38
CA LYS A 707 -0.09 -27.69 47.72
C LYS A 707 -0.86 -26.66 48.55
N MET A 708 -1.21 -25.51 47.96
CA MET A 708 -2.07 -24.49 48.60
C MET A 708 -3.43 -25.07 48.99
N LEU A 709 -4.12 -25.76 48.07
CA LEU A 709 -5.42 -26.36 48.39
C LEU A 709 -5.32 -27.41 49.49
N ASN A 710 -4.22 -28.17 49.55
CA ASN A 710 -4.01 -29.14 50.63
C ASN A 710 -3.78 -28.45 51.98
N ALA A 711 -2.93 -27.42 52.05
CA ALA A 711 -2.76 -26.61 53.27
C ALA A 711 -4.08 -25.95 53.70
N ALA A 712 -4.86 -25.42 52.75
CA ALA A 712 -6.16 -24.82 53.03
C ALA A 712 -7.16 -25.84 53.61
N LYS A 713 -7.14 -27.10 53.14
CA LYS A 713 -7.96 -28.18 53.71
C LYS A 713 -7.59 -28.44 55.17
N GLU A 714 -6.30 -28.51 55.47
CA GLU A 714 -5.81 -28.71 56.84
C GLU A 714 -6.22 -27.56 57.76
N TYR A 715 -5.99 -26.31 57.33
CA TYR A 715 -6.35 -25.12 58.09
C TYR A 715 -7.85 -24.98 58.29
N PHE A 716 -8.65 -25.26 57.25
CA PHE A 716 -10.09 -25.21 57.36
C PHE A 716 -10.65 -26.33 58.25
N ALA A 717 -10.07 -27.53 58.19
CA ALA A 717 -10.43 -28.61 59.11
C ALA A 717 -10.12 -28.23 60.57
N LEU A 718 -8.96 -27.61 60.83
CA LEU A 718 -8.59 -27.12 62.16
C LEU A 718 -9.57 -26.04 62.67
N LEU A 719 -9.82 -25.00 61.88
CA LEU A 719 -10.71 -23.88 62.23
C LEU A 719 -12.15 -24.31 62.50
N THR A 720 -12.59 -25.40 61.88
CA THR A 720 -13.96 -25.92 62.04
C THR A 720 -14.06 -27.10 63.02
N GLY A 721 -12.99 -27.43 63.75
CA GLY A 721 -12.96 -28.56 64.68
C GLY A 721 -13.22 -29.91 64.01
N GLY A 722 -12.80 -30.05 62.75
CA GLY A 722 -12.99 -31.25 61.93
C GLY A 722 -14.39 -31.41 61.33
N ARG A 723 -15.25 -30.38 61.39
CA ARG A 723 -16.60 -30.42 60.79
C ARG A 723 -16.54 -30.51 59.27
N TYR A 724 -15.59 -29.81 58.66
CA TYR A 724 -15.30 -29.87 57.24
C TYR A 724 -13.90 -30.44 57.04
N VAL A 725 -13.77 -31.42 56.14
CA VAL A 725 -12.56 -32.23 55.98
C VAL A 725 -11.93 -32.11 54.59
N ASN A 726 -12.64 -31.47 53.65
CA ASN A 726 -12.14 -31.30 52.30
C ASN A 726 -12.69 -30.01 51.66
N ILE A 727 -11.91 -29.47 50.73
CA ILE A 727 -12.25 -28.33 49.88
C ILE A 727 -12.12 -28.85 48.45
N VAL A 728 -13.19 -28.74 47.68
CA VAL A 728 -13.26 -29.17 46.29
C VAL A 728 -13.56 -27.95 45.42
N LEU A 729 -12.65 -27.70 44.48
CA LEU A 729 -12.70 -26.58 43.56
C LEU A 729 -12.80 -27.12 42.13
N ASP A 730 -14.00 -26.94 41.58
CA ASP A 730 -14.39 -27.17 40.18
C ASP A 730 -14.84 -25.79 39.66
N LYS A 731 -15.90 -25.70 38.85
CA LYS A 731 -16.63 -24.48 38.49
C LYS A 731 -17.04 -23.61 39.68
N LYS A 732 -17.16 -24.20 40.88
CA LYS A 732 -17.53 -23.51 42.11
C LYS A 732 -16.78 -24.05 43.30
N LEU A 733 -16.53 -23.18 44.28
CA LEU A 733 -15.94 -23.57 45.56
C LEU A 733 -16.97 -24.32 46.41
N THR A 734 -16.64 -25.56 46.75
CA THR A 734 -17.46 -26.42 47.62
C THR A 734 -16.63 -27.00 48.75
N VAL A 735 -17.26 -27.23 49.89
CA VAL A 735 -16.64 -27.86 51.06
C VAL A 735 -17.33 -29.18 51.37
N MET A 736 -16.57 -30.16 51.80
CA MET A 736 -17.08 -31.47 52.19
C MET A 736 -17.06 -31.59 53.70
N ARG A 737 -18.22 -31.92 54.27
CA ARG A 737 -18.35 -32.24 55.68
C ARG A 737 -17.80 -33.62 55.99
N LYS A 738 -17.49 -33.88 57.26
CA LYS A 738 -17.03 -35.20 57.75
C LYS A 738 -18.02 -36.35 57.46
N ASP A 739 -19.30 -36.04 57.27
CA ASP A 739 -20.36 -36.99 56.88
C ASP A 739 -20.43 -37.25 55.36
N GLY A 740 -19.47 -36.73 54.58
CA GLY A 740 -19.39 -36.88 53.12
C GLY A 740 -20.27 -35.90 52.33
N LYS A 741 -21.12 -35.09 52.98
CA LYS A 741 -22.00 -34.15 52.28
C LYS A 741 -21.22 -32.94 51.78
N LYS A 742 -21.38 -32.64 50.49
CA LYS A 742 -20.84 -31.41 49.85
C LYS A 742 -21.80 -30.24 50.06
N ARG A 743 -21.24 -29.05 50.30
CA ARG A 743 -21.98 -27.77 50.36
C ARG A 743 -21.24 -26.70 49.58
N GLU A 744 -21.96 -25.94 48.76
CA GLU A 744 -21.45 -24.73 48.11
C GLU A 744 -21.25 -23.63 49.16
N VAL A 745 -20.22 -22.80 48.98
CA VAL A 745 -19.83 -21.76 49.96
C VAL A 745 -20.96 -20.79 50.27
N LYS A 746 -21.81 -20.45 49.29
CA LYS A 746 -22.97 -19.57 49.48
C LYS A 746 -24.00 -20.08 50.50
N TYR A 747 -23.98 -21.38 50.83
CA TYR A 747 -24.87 -21.99 51.83
C TYR A 747 -24.18 -22.22 53.19
N LEU A 748 -22.95 -21.75 53.36
CA LEU A 748 -22.26 -21.75 54.65
C LEU A 748 -22.76 -20.59 55.50
N SER A 749 -22.69 -20.74 56.82
CA SER A 749 -22.87 -19.58 57.69
C SER A 749 -21.74 -18.59 57.46
N ARG A 750 -22.01 -17.29 57.65
CA ARG A 750 -21.03 -16.22 57.49
C ARG A 750 -19.69 -16.55 58.16
N GLY A 751 -19.69 -16.92 59.44
CA GLY A 751 -18.46 -17.26 60.16
C GLY A 751 -17.71 -18.49 59.62
N THR A 752 -18.39 -19.50 59.08
CA THR A 752 -17.72 -20.64 58.43
C THR A 752 -17.14 -20.27 57.07
N ALA A 753 -17.81 -19.37 56.34
CA ALA A 753 -17.30 -18.84 55.09
C ALA A 753 -16.07 -17.95 55.33
N GLU A 754 -16.10 -17.08 56.35
CA GLU A 754 -14.96 -16.27 56.80
C GLU A 754 -13.76 -17.16 57.19
N GLN A 755 -13.99 -18.27 57.91
CA GLN A 755 -12.96 -19.28 58.23
C GLN A 755 -12.35 -19.95 56.98
N LEU A 756 -13.16 -20.25 55.98
CA LEU A 756 -12.68 -20.85 54.72
C LEU A 756 -11.75 -19.89 53.98
N TYR A 757 -12.12 -18.61 53.92
CA TYR A 757 -11.29 -17.61 53.25
C TYR A 757 -9.99 -17.34 54.01
N PHE A 758 -10.08 -17.27 55.34
CA PHE A 758 -8.91 -17.18 56.20
C PHE A 758 -7.94 -18.35 55.95
N ALA A 759 -8.44 -19.59 55.90
CA ALA A 759 -7.65 -20.78 55.58
C ALA A 759 -7.02 -20.72 54.18
N LEU A 760 -7.75 -20.28 53.16
CA LEU A 760 -7.24 -20.16 51.78
C LEU A 760 -6.11 -19.12 51.68
N LYS A 761 -6.30 -17.94 52.27
CA LYS A 761 -5.27 -16.89 52.27
C LYS A 761 -4.00 -17.30 53.02
N LEU A 762 -4.14 -17.95 54.16
CA LEU A 762 -2.97 -18.43 54.92
C LEU A 762 -2.24 -19.55 54.19
N ALA A 763 -2.97 -20.47 53.58
CA ALA A 763 -2.38 -21.49 52.73
C ALA A 763 -1.63 -20.88 51.54
N PHE A 764 -2.14 -19.79 50.96
CA PHE A 764 -1.44 -19.05 49.94
C PHE A 764 -0.13 -18.45 50.46
N ILE A 765 -0.15 -17.74 51.60
CA ILE A 765 1.05 -17.16 52.24
C ILE A 765 2.09 -18.25 52.51
N GLU A 766 1.68 -19.41 53.01
CA GLU A 766 2.56 -20.53 53.26
C GLU A 766 3.24 -21.04 51.98
N GLN A 767 2.53 -21.08 50.86
CA GLN A 767 3.11 -21.54 49.58
C GLN A 767 4.06 -20.51 48.94
N ILE A 768 4.09 -19.27 49.41
CA ILE A 768 4.94 -18.20 48.84
C ILE A 768 6.04 -17.75 49.79
N LYS A 769 6.11 -18.32 51.00
CA LYS A 769 7.05 -17.91 52.06
C LYS A 769 8.52 -18.02 51.67
N ASP A 770 8.86 -18.90 50.73
CA ASP A 770 10.22 -19.05 50.18
C ASP A 770 10.65 -17.85 49.32
N LYS A 771 9.69 -17.10 48.80
CA LYS A 771 9.89 -15.92 47.98
C LYS A 771 9.61 -14.62 48.73
N ILE A 772 8.55 -14.60 49.53
CA ILE A 772 8.09 -13.43 50.26
C ILE A 772 7.70 -13.86 51.68
N ASN A 773 8.53 -13.47 52.64
CA ASN A 773 8.24 -13.69 54.05
C ASN A 773 8.10 -12.35 54.77
N LEU A 774 6.88 -11.80 54.74
CA LEU A 774 6.49 -10.57 55.43
C LEU A 774 5.55 -10.88 56.61
N PRO A 775 5.43 -9.94 57.58
CA PRO A 775 4.51 -10.10 58.69
C PRO A 775 3.04 -10.09 58.23
N ILE A 776 2.26 -11.00 58.82
CA ILE A 776 0.81 -11.10 58.63
C ILE A 776 0.12 -10.16 59.62
N LEU A 777 -0.73 -9.27 59.13
CA LEU A 777 -1.49 -8.32 59.94
C LEU A 777 -2.95 -8.78 60.04
N ILE A 778 -3.45 -8.96 61.26
CA ILE A 778 -4.83 -9.38 61.52
C ILE A 778 -5.54 -8.28 62.29
N ASP A 779 -6.45 -7.56 61.64
CA ASP A 779 -7.19 -6.42 62.18
C ASP A 779 -8.65 -6.81 62.48
N ASP A 780 -9.00 -6.93 63.77
CA ASP A 780 -10.35 -7.24 64.30
C ASP A 780 -11.10 -8.35 63.54
N SER A 781 -10.38 -9.33 62.98
CA SER A 781 -10.95 -10.36 62.11
C SER A 781 -11.71 -11.46 62.86
N PHE A 782 -11.60 -11.52 64.19
CA PHE A 782 -12.14 -12.60 65.02
C PHE A 782 -13.38 -12.19 65.86
N VAL A 783 -14.01 -11.05 65.54
CA VAL A 783 -15.18 -10.52 66.28
C VAL A 783 -16.35 -11.51 66.38
N ASN A 784 -16.58 -12.33 65.36
CA ASN A 784 -17.73 -13.23 65.25
C ASN A 784 -17.50 -14.67 65.80
N PHE A 785 -16.41 -14.90 66.53
CA PHE A 785 -15.97 -16.24 66.92
C PHE A 785 -16.36 -16.57 68.38
N ASP A 786 -16.94 -17.75 68.59
CA ASP A 786 -17.25 -18.29 69.93
C ASP A 786 -15.99 -18.84 70.62
N ASP A 787 -16.04 -19.03 71.94
CA ASP A 787 -14.87 -19.44 72.77
C ASP A 787 -14.20 -20.73 72.26
N ARG A 788 -14.97 -21.68 71.69
CA ARG A 788 -14.39 -22.91 71.10
C ARG A 788 -13.62 -22.59 69.83
N ARG A 789 -14.11 -21.68 69.00
CA ARG A 789 -13.41 -21.29 67.77
C ARG A 789 -12.17 -20.44 68.04
N ILE A 790 -12.15 -19.63 69.10
CA ILE A 790 -10.94 -18.90 69.52
C ILE A 790 -9.82 -19.90 69.84
N SER A 791 -10.12 -21.02 70.50
CA SER A 791 -9.14 -22.07 70.76
C SER A 791 -8.58 -22.73 69.48
N TYR A 792 -9.39 -22.86 68.41
CA TYR A 792 -8.92 -23.36 67.11
C TYR A 792 -8.08 -22.33 66.36
N ILE A 793 -8.42 -21.05 66.48
CA ILE A 793 -7.63 -19.96 65.94
C ILE A 793 -6.26 -19.92 66.62
N LYS A 794 -6.17 -20.01 67.96
CA LYS A 794 -4.88 -20.07 68.68
C LYS A 794 -3.95 -21.13 68.08
N LYS A 795 -4.44 -22.37 67.93
CA LYS A 795 -3.66 -23.47 67.33
C LYS A 795 -3.21 -23.18 65.90
N LEU A 796 -4.05 -22.53 65.10
CA LEU A 796 -3.70 -22.16 63.73
C LEU A 796 -2.64 -21.06 63.72
N LEU A 797 -2.79 -20.05 64.56
CA LEU A 797 -1.84 -18.94 64.66
C LEU A 797 -0.47 -19.42 65.14
N GLU A 798 -0.41 -20.33 66.11
CA GLU A 798 0.83 -21.00 66.54
C GLU A 798 1.51 -21.74 65.37
N LYS A 799 0.77 -22.52 64.58
CA LYS A 799 1.33 -23.22 63.40
C LYS A 799 1.88 -22.25 62.35
N ILE A 800 1.23 -21.11 62.16
CA ILE A 800 1.65 -20.11 61.15
C ILE A 800 2.84 -19.29 61.66
N SER A 801 2.87 -19.01 62.96
CA SER A 801 3.91 -18.22 63.59
C SER A 801 5.29 -18.89 63.57
N GLU A 802 5.34 -20.20 63.34
CA GLU A 802 6.58 -20.94 63.06
C GLU A 802 7.34 -20.40 61.84
N ASN A 803 6.63 -19.81 60.87
CA ASN A 803 7.20 -19.42 59.57
C ASN A 803 7.05 -17.93 59.25
N ASN A 804 5.96 -17.31 59.71
CA ASN A 804 5.63 -15.92 59.43
C ASN A 804 5.34 -15.19 60.74
N GLN A 805 5.88 -13.99 60.93
CA GLN A 805 5.49 -13.17 62.06
C GLN A 805 4.00 -12.79 61.96
N VAL A 806 3.26 -12.88 63.06
CA VAL A 806 1.84 -12.50 63.12
C VAL A 806 1.66 -11.30 64.06
N LEU A 807 1.00 -10.25 63.56
CA LEU A 807 0.60 -9.09 64.33
C LEU A 807 -0.93 -9.05 64.42
N ILE A 808 -1.45 -9.18 65.63
CA ILE A 808 -2.89 -9.24 65.88
C ILE A 808 -3.32 -7.94 66.50
N PHE A 809 -4.24 -7.23 65.87
CA PHE A 809 -4.87 -6.02 66.38
C PHE A 809 -6.29 -6.39 66.79
N THR A 810 -6.59 -6.34 68.10
CA THR A 810 -7.88 -6.78 68.61
C THR A 810 -8.44 -5.91 69.73
N ALA A 811 -9.77 -5.75 69.74
CA ALA A 811 -10.52 -5.24 70.90
C ALA A 811 -11.01 -6.35 71.85
N GLN A 812 -10.78 -7.63 71.55
CA GLN A 812 -11.33 -8.74 72.32
C GLN A 812 -10.42 -9.17 73.47
N GLU A 813 -10.79 -8.83 74.70
CA GLU A 813 -10.09 -9.23 75.92
C GLU A 813 -9.94 -10.76 76.01
N LYS A 814 -11.01 -11.51 75.72
CA LYS A 814 -11.00 -12.98 75.69
C LYS A 814 -9.95 -13.59 74.74
N LEU A 815 -9.71 -12.97 73.59
CA LEU A 815 -8.71 -13.45 72.63
C LEU A 815 -7.31 -13.25 73.20
N VAL A 816 -7.06 -12.09 73.83
CA VAL A 816 -5.80 -11.77 74.50
C VAL A 816 -5.54 -12.76 75.64
N ASP A 817 -6.54 -13.00 76.49
CA ASP A 817 -6.44 -13.93 77.63
C ASP A 817 -6.09 -15.35 77.17
N GLN A 818 -6.74 -15.84 76.10
CA GLN A 818 -6.48 -17.19 75.58
C GLN A 818 -5.11 -17.32 74.91
N LEU A 819 -4.58 -16.26 74.30
CA LEU A 819 -3.28 -16.29 73.66
C LEU A 819 -2.12 -16.34 74.66
N GLU A 820 -2.34 -15.94 75.92
CA GLU A 820 -1.31 -15.92 76.99
C GLU A 820 -0.08 -15.08 76.60
N ILE A 821 -0.25 -14.08 75.74
CA ILE A 821 0.79 -13.15 75.28
C ILE A 821 0.52 -11.78 75.89
N THR A 822 1.54 -11.16 76.48
CA THR A 822 1.43 -9.79 77.01
C THR A 822 1.15 -8.81 75.86
N PRO A 823 -0.01 -8.11 75.85
CA PRO A 823 -0.37 -7.27 74.72
C PRO A 823 0.34 -5.90 74.78
N LEU A 824 0.63 -5.36 73.61
CA LEU A 824 0.95 -3.95 73.40
C LEU A 824 -0.34 -3.14 73.47
N THR A 825 -0.46 -2.24 74.44
CA THR A 825 -1.67 -1.44 74.64
C THR A 825 -1.57 -0.04 74.03
N PHE A 826 -2.66 0.44 73.47
CA PHE A 826 -2.80 1.82 73.01
C PHE A 826 -3.10 2.76 74.19
N THR A 827 -2.12 3.03 75.05
CA THR A 827 -2.27 4.04 76.11
C THR A 827 -2.29 5.45 75.51
N LYS A 828 -3.35 6.23 75.81
CA LYS A 828 -3.34 7.70 75.66
C LYS A 828 -2.26 8.23 76.58
N GLY A 829 -1.37 9.07 76.05
CA GLY A 829 -0.36 9.75 76.85
C GLY A 829 -1.01 10.53 77.98
N THR A 830 -0.70 10.13 79.20
CA THR A 830 -0.75 10.97 80.39
C THR A 830 0.30 12.07 80.26
N GLN A 831 -0.12 13.30 80.57
CA GLN A 831 0.62 14.50 80.96
C GLN A 831 2.16 14.43 80.89
N ASP A 832 2.73 15.02 79.84
CA ASP A 832 3.80 16.04 79.89
C ASP A 832 4.29 16.27 78.45
N ALA A 833 3.67 17.24 77.77
CA ALA A 833 4.12 17.85 76.52
C ALA A 833 3.79 19.35 76.57
#